data_AF-A0A0B4F469-F1
#
_entry.id   AF-A0A0B4F469-F1
#
_cell.length_a   1.000
_cell.length_b   1.000
_cell.length_c   1.000
_cell.angle_alpha   90.00
_cell.angle_beta   90.00
_cell.angle_gamma   90.00
#
_symmetry.space_group_name_H-M   'P 1'
#
loop_
_entity.id
_entity.type
_entity.pdbx_description
1 polymer ?
#
loop_
_entity_poly.entity_id
_entity_poly.type
_entity_poly.pdbx_seq_one_letter_code
_entity_poly.pdbx_strand_id
1 'polypeptide(L)'
;MARLSRRDQPLFAGGAKGDGVHDDTYAINAAIAYGGNCGEGCLSSSVKGTLVYFPPGKYLISTPINAMYYSQLVGNANNVPTIVASKDFVGLGAIQSNVYIPNQTSNEWYIEQSNFYRQVRNFNVDIRQTTTKKTAAFYWQVAQATSMTNVYIYASTDPGTTQMGLFTENGSGGFMSDVYISGGKYGIYGGNQQYTVRHFKIHGQTDSCIALIWDWGWTWYGLYLDSAPNGFSLLNHEADGAARTPTGSVYVMDSLFLNMKTGIKTNALKKDVKESTIIQLDNIRTSYVDTMISATDGSAVELPPGDDIGYVVVGNVKIGGQAFGYVDMDAPSERLLNQFTQMYSRKPYYIRQRPQYEAFTLDDIINVKDHGVKGDGVGDDTAAINSVMGMASTSKLIYFPAGSYIVTGTIHVPSHALITGEVWSQIVASGPFFQDVKNPKPMVKVGNDGDQGTVEISDMLFTSKGSLPGLVLMEWNVAAEHQGSVAMFDAHIRVGGAYGSKLTLADCPKVASIPSACVAASMLFHVTPKANGYFENVWGWVADHDLDDPKNTMVTVAVARGFLIESKDGPTWLYGTASEHSILYQYNFYNTGNLFAGMIQTESPYFQYTDATSSPGPFRDSLGLQCDFSWAAMFSQVSNVTIAGAGLYSWFDAYDQSVSVDAQDCQQRLIFDQGGNGELWVFNLVTIGSVEMISDDSGAIETAKENTQANAHPFWSALAVWGDESDALVLLCDEEDTDPGCLHNDACDLSKDFADMDALVAGQGSIPPECAPYYVVNAMSNLLERSLGAYDGANKGYDAVWEYYAQGFRGSVDAMIRKFTADSTPSNRNGGPGIRYFDCTITLDGTDTTKQCPFDFYELAFNQAFDMKYTLRDADGFYKDLNKTFGIAKDWVAFYDLDNSSNQCIGGGGGGGGHPGNGPSPLRRRHVGNHQENQDDEGAGQEDQNTPSKLQKRCGRTGARFYGIPKGKDSYAVPNPKDAINKVMPQMLDLQIQLAARQAQMAIGDFNGSASDVGQALSLPVFMMAESIEQMKEAKETWQMIKNQKDLEFFEKMLGVIFMFLPFLDALSPELLLFEGMATGLAFLGNTALAIQDIVEHPENAFMDVLGIVMDGAFSRTGNGYKTAADARRGMSSDLIKKSGKTIEQLDGKLQDVLGKACAK
;
A
#
# COMPACT_ATOMS: atom_id res chain seq x y z
N MET A 1 38.47 -9.95 18.87
CA MET A 1 38.85 -11.26 19.46
C MET A 1 38.38 -11.36 20.90
N ALA A 2 37.31 -12.12 21.15
CA ALA A 2 37.02 -12.84 22.40
C ALA A 2 35.92 -13.89 22.12
N ARG A 3 36.24 -14.91 21.30
CA ARG A 3 35.47 -16.16 21.27
C ARG A 3 35.78 -16.91 22.57
N LEU A 4 35.07 -16.58 23.64
CA LEU A 4 34.89 -17.51 24.76
C LEU A 4 33.56 -18.20 24.54
N SER A 5 33.63 -19.49 24.20
CA SER A 5 32.50 -20.40 24.25
C SER A 5 31.88 -20.34 25.66
N ARG A 6 30.72 -19.69 25.80
CA ARG A 6 29.89 -19.71 27.02
C ARG A 6 29.22 -21.07 27.25
N ARG A 7 29.85 -22.19 26.85
CA ARG A 7 29.31 -23.55 27.07
C ARG A 7 29.59 -24.09 28.47
N ASP A 8 30.53 -23.49 29.21
CA ASP A 8 30.99 -24.03 30.50
C ASP A 8 30.72 -23.09 31.69
N GLN A 9 29.74 -22.16 31.61
CA GLN A 9 29.31 -21.43 32.81
C GLN A 9 28.49 -22.36 33.72
N PRO A 10 28.87 -22.55 35.01
CA PRO A 10 28.12 -23.38 35.96
C PRO A 10 26.68 -22.93 36.21
N LEU A 11 26.34 -21.68 35.85
CA LEU A 11 25.04 -21.04 36.02
C LEU A 11 23.90 -21.63 35.16
N PHE A 12 24.23 -22.34 34.08
CA PHE A 12 23.24 -22.99 33.21
C PHE A 12 23.34 -24.52 33.26
N ALA A 13 23.82 -25.10 34.36
CA ALA A 13 23.94 -26.54 34.50
C ALA A 13 22.56 -27.22 34.29
N GLY A 14 22.42 -27.92 33.16
CA GLY A 14 21.13 -28.44 32.68
C GLY A 14 20.66 -27.78 31.39
N GLY A 15 20.61 -26.44 31.35
CA GLY A 15 20.21 -25.62 30.18
C GLY A 15 18.80 -25.90 29.67
N ALA A 16 18.26 -25.01 28.82
CA ALA A 16 17.04 -25.32 28.07
C ALA A 16 17.38 -26.42 27.04
N LYS A 17 16.61 -27.51 27.04
CA LYS A 17 16.83 -28.69 26.20
C LYS A 17 16.24 -28.53 24.81
N GLY A 18 15.07 -27.90 24.70
CA GLY A 18 14.38 -27.73 23.43
C GLY A 18 13.93 -29.06 22.80
N ASP A 19 13.68 -30.11 23.61
CA ASP A 19 13.28 -31.44 23.14
C ASP A 19 11.78 -31.75 23.27
N GLY A 20 11.02 -30.85 23.90
CA GLY A 20 9.58 -30.98 24.13
C GLY A 20 9.22 -31.96 25.25
N VAL A 21 10.20 -32.45 26.01
CA VAL A 21 10.03 -33.42 27.09
C VAL A 21 10.49 -32.84 28.42
N HIS A 22 11.65 -32.19 28.45
CA HIS A 22 12.14 -31.54 29.66
C HIS A 22 11.48 -30.17 29.83
N ASP A 23 11.11 -29.87 31.07
CA ASP A 23 10.61 -28.55 31.42
C ASP A 23 11.74 -27.51 31.35
N ASP A 24 11.64 -26.61 30.38
CA ASP A 24 12.62 -25.59 30.08
C ASP A 24 12.30 -24.24 30.74
N THR A 25 11.18 -24.12 31.48
CA THR A 25 10.72 -22.84 32.06
C THR A 25 11.79 -22.18 32.91
N TYR A 26 12.39 -22.92 33.84
CA TYR A 26 13.42 -22.38 34.73
C TYR A 26 14.64 -21.90 33.95
N ALA A 27 15.10 -22.68 32.98
CA ALA A 27 16.29 -22.35 32.20
C ALA A 27 16.07 -21.09 31.34
N ILE A 28 14.89 -20.97 30.73
CA ILE A 28 14.50 -19.79 29.92
C ILE A 28 14.40 -18.55 30.81
N ASN A 29 13.64 -18.62 31.90
CA ASN A 29 13.48 -17.47 32.81
C ASN A 29 14.80 -17.08 33.49
N ALA A 30 15.68 -18.04 33.78
CA ALA A 30 17.03 -17.75 34.29
C ALA A 30 17.90 -17.04 33.23
N ALA A 31 17.76 -17.38 31.95
CA ALA A 31 18.43 -16.67 30.87
C ALA A 31 17.91 -15.24 30.73
N ILE A 32 16.59 -15.04 30.82
CA ILE A 32 15.98 -13.70 30.78
C ILE A 32 16.37 -12.87 32.01
N ALA A 33 16.46 -13.45 33.20
CA ALA A 33 16.83 -12.73 34.42
C ALA A 33 18.34 -12.49 34.57
N TYR A 34 19.17 -13.10 33.72
CA TYR A 34 20.62 -13.06 33.82
C TYR A 34 21.14 -11.62 33.82
N GLY A 35 22.12 -11.33 34.69
CA GLY A 35 22.68 -9.97 34.82
C GLY A 35 21.84 -9.02 35.69
N GLY A 36 20.74 -9.49 36.30
CA GLY A 36 19.92 -8.66 37.19
C GLY A 36 18.97 -7.74 36.43
N ASN A 37 18.33 -8.26 35.38
CA ASN A 37 17.37 -7.55 34.55
C ASN A 37 16.19 -6.98 35.35
N CYS A 38 15.44 -6.06 34.73
CA CYS A 38 14.38 -5.31 35.39
C CYS A 38 13.11 -6.17 35.51
N GLY A 39 13.00 -6.92 36.62
CA GLY A 39 11.83 -7.70 37.02
C GLY A 39 11.05 -7.06 38.18
N GLU A 40 10.55 -7.87 39.11
CA GLU A 40 9.80 -7.39 40.28
C GLU A 40 10.53 -6.25 41.04
N GLY A 41 9.81 -5.17 41.35
CA GLY A 41 10.35 -4.01 42.07
C GLY A 41 11.17 -3.04 41.21
N CYS A 42 11.23 -3.24 39.90
CA CYS A 42 11.83 -2.35 38.92
C CYS A 42 10.74 -1.93 37.91
N LEU A 43 10.27 -0.68 37.97
CA LEU A 43 9.16 -0.20 37.13
C LEU A 43 9.57 -0.03 35.65
N SER A 44 10.82 0.37 35.41
CA SER A 44 11.41 0.51 34.09
C SER A 44 12.95 0.57 34.21
N SER A 45 13.68 0.48 33.09
CA SER A 45 15.11 0.76 33.04
C SER A 45 15.58 1.02 31.62
N SER A 46 16.55 1.92 31.44
CA SER A 46 17.20 2.18 30.15
C SER A 46 18.50 1.39 29.92
N VAL A 47 19.02 0.70 30.94
CA VAL A 47 20.36 0.06 30.92
C VAL A 47 20.32 -1.47 31.00
N LYS A 48 19.14 -2.06 31.17
CA LYS A 48 18.95 -3.51 31.36
C LYS A 48 18.39 -4.22 30.12
N GLY A 49 18.65 -3.67 28.94
CA GLY A 49 18.23 -4.23 27.66
C GLY A 49 18.83 -5.61 27.40
N THR A 50 18.03 -6.59 26.97
CA THR A 50 18.49 -7.97 26.74
C THR A 50 17.85 -8.62 25.52
N LEU A 51 18.66 -9.27 24.68
CA LEU A 51 18.19 -10.15 23.61
C LEU A 51 18.33 -11.61 24.04
N VAL A 52 17.23 -12.34 24.02
CA VAL A 52 17.19 -13.78 24.32
C VAL A 52 16.86 -14.55 23.06
N TYR A 53 17.84 -15.29 22.56
CA TYR A 53 17.74 -16.07 21.34
C TYR A 53 17.28 -17.50 21.63
N PHE A 54 16.31 -17.99 20.85
CA PHE A 54 15.79 -19.35 20.92
C PHE A 54 16.18 -20.13 19.66
N PRO A 55 17.14 -21.06 19.76
CA PRO A 55 17.44 -21.99 18.69
C PRO A 55 16.22 -22.84 18.28
N PRO A 56 16.27 -23.51 17.12
CA PRO A 56 15.21 -24.44 16.73
C PRO A 56 15.04 -25.55 17.77
N GLY A 57 13.80 -25.82 18.18
CA GLY A 57 13.49 -26.80 19.21
C GLY A 57 12.05 -26.69 19.69
N LYS A 58 11.66 -27.60 20.59
CA LYS A 58 10.40 -27.57 21.32
C LYS A 58 10.68 -27.34 22.79
N TYR A 59 10.25 -26.22 23.34
CA TYR A 59 10.49 -25.83 24.71
C TYR A 59 9.22 -26.07 25.53
N LEU A 60 9.19 -27.17 26.29
CA LEU A 60 8.07 -27.47 27.17
C LEU A 60 8.14 -26.54 28.39
N ILE A 61 7.03 -25.89 28.74
CA ILE A 61 6.95 -24.98 29.89
C ILE A 61 5.80 -25.36 30.83
N SER A 62 5.99 -25.25 32.14
CA SER A 62 4.93 -25.45 33.15
C SER A 62 4.42 -24.16 33.80
N THR A 63 5.20 -23.07 33.74
CA THR A 63 4.76 -21.73 34.13
C THR A 63 5.21 -20.71 33.08
N PRO A 64 4.67 -19.47 33.09
CA PRO A 64 4.97 -18.46 32.08
C PRO A 64 6.46 -18.19 31.89
N ILE A 65 6.82 -17.87 30.64
CA ILE A 65 8.05 -17.17 30.32
C ILE A 65 7.82 -15.68 30.60
N ASN A 66 8.58 -15.12 31.54
CA ASN A 66 8.47 -13.72 31.94
C ASN A 66 9.35 -12.87 31.02
N ALA A 67 8.77 -12.26 29.99
CA ALA A 67 9.46 -11.25 29.22
C ALA A 67 9.69 -10.04 30.13
N MET A 68 10.90 -9.85 30.67
CA MET A 68 11.21 -8.71 31.53
C MET A 68 11.30 -7.40 30.73
N TYR A 69 11.30 -6.26 31.41
CA TYR A 69 11.40 -4.93 30.77
C TYR A 69 12.62 -4.84 29.85
N TYR A 70 12.49 -4.09 28.75
CA TYR A 70 13.54 -3.88 27.75
C TYR A 70 14.10 -5.17 27.10
N SER A 71 13.25 -6.19 26.90
CA SER A 71 13.68 -7.49 26.35
C SER A 71 13.19 -7.76 24.93
N GLN A 72 14.03 -8.44 24.16
CA GLN A 72 13.68 -9.04 22.87
C GLN A 72 13.77 -10.56 22.98
N LEU A 73 12.65 -11.25 22.81
CA LEU A 73 12.62 -12.70 22.64
C LEU A 73 12.63 -13.00 21.14
N VAL A 74 13.69 -13.66 20.67
CA VAL A 74 13.94 -13.85 19.24
C VAL A 74 14.13 -15.32 18.95
N GLY A 75 13.13 -15.95 18.34
CA GLY A 75 13.27 -17.29 17.79
C GLY A 75 14.06 -17.29 16.49
N ASN A 76 14.59 -18.46 16.14
CA ASN A 76 15.26 -18.66 14.86
C ASN A 76 14.25 -18.50 13.69
N ALA A 77 14.46 -17.49 12.84
CA ALA A 77 13.58 -17.20 11.70
C ALA A 77 13.62 -18.28 10.60
N ASN A 78 14.75 -18.97 10.42
CA ASN A 78 14.91 -20.05 9.43
C ASN A 78 14.27 -21.38 9.87
N ASN A 79 14.12 -21.58 11.18
CA ASN A 79 13.47 -22.76 11.74
C ASN A 79 12.86 -22.40 13.10
N VAL A 80 11.60 -21.97 13.03
CA VAL A 80 10.85 -21.33 14.12
C VAL A 80 10.68 -22.27 15.32
N PRO A 81 11.20 -21.92 16.51
CA PRO A 81 11.04 -22.72 17.71
C PRO A 81 9.58 -22.78 18.18
N THR A 82 9.24 -23.86 18.89
CA THR A 82 7.91 -24.03 19.49
C THR A 82 7.98 -23.93 21.01
N ILE A 83 7.25 -22.99 21.60
CA ILE A 83 6.91 -23.00 23.02
C ILE A 83 5.70 -23.90 23.19
N VAL A 84 5.79 -24.89 24.07
CA VAL A 84 4.72 -25.85 24.33
C VAL A 84 4.31 -25.72 25.79
N ALA A 85 3.13 -25.16 26.06
CA ALA A 85 2.62 -25.10 27.43
C ALA A 85 2.15 -26.50 27.87
N SER A 86 2.65 -26.99 29.00
CA SER A 86 2.37 -28.33 29.52
C SER A 86 0.89 -28.54 29.86
N LYS A 87 0.46 -29.79 30.00
CA LYS A 87 -0.94 -30.11 30.37
C LYS A 87 -1.38 -29.45 31.68
N ASP A 88 -0.46 -29.40 32.63
CA ASP A 88 -0.66 -28.86 33.98
C ASP A 88 -0.09 -27.44 34.11
N PHE A 89 0.04 -26.71 32.99
CA PHE A 89 0.55 -25.34 32.97
C PHE A 89 -0.23 -24.42 33.90
N VAL A 90 0.46 -23.60 34.69
CA VAL A 90 -0.14 -22.62 35.62
C VAL A 90 0.34 -21.22 35.28
N GLY A 91 -0.55 -20.37 34.77
CA GLY A 91 -0.25 -18.97 34.45
C GLY A 91 -1.32 -18.32 33.57
N LEU A 92 -1.23 -17.00 33.38
CA LEU A 92 -2.15 -16.25 32.51
C LEU A 92 -1.81 -16.44 31.03
N GLY A 93 -0.53 -16.31 30.67
CA GLY A 93 -0.02 -16.49 29.31
C GLY A 93 1.21 -17.39 29.28
N ALA A 94 1.38 -18.20 28.22
CA ALA A 94 2.62 -18.97 28.02
C ALA A 94 3.86 -18.05 27.98
N ILE A 95 3.72 -16.88 27.38
CA ILE A 95 4.65 -15.75 27.47
C ILE A 95 3.89 -14.57 28.07
N GLN A 96 4.48 -13.87 29.04
CA GLN A 96 3.84 -12.74 29.71
C GLN A 96 4.76 -11.51 29.79
N SER A 97 4.23 -10.34 29.41
CA SER A 97 4.95 -9.04 29.39
C SER A 97 4.80 -8.23 30.69
N ASN A 98 3.85 -8.60 31.54
CA ASN A 98 3.71 -8.11 32.89
C ASN A 98 3.31 -9.26 33.82
N VAL A 99 3.49 -9.08 35.12
CA VAL A 99 3.27 -10.13 36.12
C VAL A 99 2.56 -9.53 37.32
N TYR A 100 1.36 -10.05 37.63
CA TYR A 100 0.67 -9.74 38.88
C TYR A 100 1.49 -10.21 40.08
N ILE A 101 1.65 -9.32 41.06
CA ILE A 101 2.38 -9.63 42.30
C ILE A 101 1.46 -10.46 43.22
N PRO A 102 1.88 -11.68 43.62
CA PRO A 102 1.05 -12.52 44.47
C PRO A 102 0.64 -11.84 45.78
N ASN A 103 -0.65 -11.94 46.11
CA ASN A 103 -1.27 -11.37 47.33
C ASN A 103 -1.27 -9.84 47.42
N GLN A 104 -1.01 -9.13 46.31
CA GLN A 104 -1.22 -7.69 46.21
C GLN A 104 -2.32 -7.43 45.20
N THR A 105 -3.47 -6.97 45.67
CA THR A 105 -4.63 -6.73 44.79
C THR A 105 -4.26 -5.73 43.71
N SER A 106 -4.29 -6.17 42.46
CA SER A 106 -4.08 -5.34 41.25
C SER A 106 -2.69 -4.70 41.09
N ASN A 107 -1.68 -5.10 41.87
CA ASN A 107 -0.31 -4.62 41.66
C ASN A 107 0.43 -5.56 40.70
N GLU A 108 1.18 -4.96 39.78
CA GLU A 108 1.96 -5.66 38.75
C GLU A 108 3.42 -5.22 38.80
N TRP A 109 4.30 -5.89 38.05
CA TRP A 109 5.72 -5.52 38.01
C TRP A 109 5.96 -4.15 37.39
N TYR A 110 5.19 -3.79 36.37
CA TYR A 110 5.32 -2.54 35.62
C TYR A 110 3.99 -1.81 35.57
N ILE A 111 4.06 -0.48 35.46
CA ILE A 111 2.93 0.36 35.07
C ILE A 111 2.66 0.09 33.58
N GLU A 112 1.42 -0.26 33.23
CA GLU A 112 1.04 -0.71 31.90
C GLU A 112 1.32 0.35 30.80
N GLN A 113 1.13 1.64 31.10
CA GLN A 113 1.41 2.76 30.19
C GLN A 113 2.91 3.04 30.07
N SER A 114 3.75 2.53 30.97
CA SER A 114 5.22 2.68 30.91
C SER A 114 5.94 1.42 30.46
N ASN A 115 5.21 0.38 30.05
CA ASN A 115 5.76 -0.94 29.75
C ASN A 115 6.37 -1.03 28.33
N PHE A 116 7.42 -0.24 28.09
CA PHE A 116 8.06 0.00 26.78
C PHE A 116 9.10 -1.06 26.38
N TYR A 117 9.59 -0.94 25.14
CA TYR A 117 10.78 -1.62 24.59
C TYR A 117 10.74 -3.15 24.68
N ARG A 118 9.76 -3.77 24.02
CA ARG A 118 9.54 -5.22 24.03
C ARG A 118 9.43 -5.76 22.62
N GLN A 119 10.12 -6.84 22.32
CA GLN A 119 9.86 -7.56 21.07
C GLN A 119 9.67 -9.05 21.33
N VAL A 120 8.71 -9.64 20.63
CA VAL A 120 8.64 -11.10 20.45
C VAL A 120 8.54 -11.40 18.96
N ARG A 121 9.46 -12.22 18.44
CA ARG A 121 9.44 -12.62 17.03
C ARG A 121 9.87 -14.04 16.77
N ASN A 122 9.28 -14.63 15.74
CA ASN A 122 9.57 -15.98 15.24
C ASN A 122 9.28 -17.09 16.27
N PHE A 123 8.02 -17.26 16.66
CA PHE A 123 7.63 -18.37 17.56
C PHE A 123 6.40 -19.11 17.07
N ASN A 124 6.41 -20.42 17.27
CA ASN A 124 5.20 -21.20 17.43
C ASN A 124 4.88 -21.26 18.94
N VAL A 125 3.64 -21.00 19.35
CA VAL A 125 3.18 -21.12 20.73
C VAL A 125 1.97 -22.03 20.79
N ASP A 126 2.15 -23.22 21.35
CA ASP A 126 1.15 -24.27 21.43
C ASP A 126 0.64 -24.43 22.87
N ILE A 127 -0.62 -24.06 23.07
CA ILE A 127 -1.30 -24.16 24.36
C ILE A 127 -2.40 -25.24 24.36
N ARG A 128 -2.55 -26.02 23.28
CA ARG A 128 -3.67 -26.95 23.08
C ARG A 128 -3.85 -27.96 24.22
N GLN A 129 -2.74 -28.45 24.78
CA GLN A 129 -2.78 -29.48 25.83
C GLN A 129 -3.11 -28.93 27.22
N THR A 130 -3.08 -27.61 27.42
CA THR A 130 -3.30 -26.98 28.73
C THR A 130 -4.72 -27.24 29.24
N THR A 131 -4.83 -27.63 30.51
CA THR A 131 -6.13 -27.86 31.18
C THR A 131 -6.58 -26.67 32.03
N THR A 132 -5.67 -25.72 32.28
CA THR A 132 -5.95 -24.48 33.00
C THR A 132 -6.88 -23.59 32.20
N LYS A 133 -7.99 -23.19 32.84
CA LYS A 133 -8.98 -22.32 32.22
C LYS A 133 -8.39 -20.94 31.91
N LYS A 134 -8.84 -20.34 30.80
CA LYS A 134 -8.43 -19.00 30.37
C LYS A 134 -6.92 -18.84 30.12
N THR A 135 -6.19 -19.93 29.89
CA THR A 135 -4.78 -19.85 29.48
C THR A 135 -4.68 -19.14 28.12
N ALA A 136 -3.90 -18.07 28.05
CA ALA A 136 -3.53 -17.41 26.81
C ALA A 136 -2.18 -17.93 26.29
N ALA A 137 -1.92 -17.81 24.99
CA ALA A 137 -0.56 -17.98 24.48
C ALA A 137 0.30 -16.79 24.88
N PHE A 138 -0.27 -15.59 24.82
CA PHE A 138 0.38 -14.35 25.25
C PHE A 138 -0.49 -13.58 26.23
N TYR A 139 0.12 -13.18 27.34
CA TYR A 139 -0.36 -12.08 28.16
C TYR A 139 0.46 -10.84 27.77
N TRP A 140 -0.14 -9.97 26.95
CA TRP A 140 0.54 -8.93 26.18
C TRP A 140 0.09 -7.51 26.56
N GLN A 141 0.24 -7.18 27.83
CA GLN A 141 -0.03 -5.86 28.40
C GLN A 141 1.22 -4.98 28.23
N VAL A 142 1.21 -4.06 27.26
CA VAL A 142 2.39 -3.30 26.80
C VAL A 142 2.05 -1.87 26.37
N ALA A 143 3.10 -1.04 26.21
CA ALA A 143 3.02 0.33 25.72
C ALA A 143 3.79 0.55 24.38
N GLN A 144 4.23 1.77 24.07
CA GLN A 144 4.99 2.13 22.86
C GLN A 144 6.36 1.42 22.74
N ALA A 145 6.96 1.45 21.55
CA ALA A 145 8.19 0.72 21.20
C ALA A 145 8.11 -0.77 21.52
N THR A 146 6.93 -1.36 21.29
CA THR A 146 6.73 -2.80 21.42
C THR A 146 6.25 -3.40 20.12
N SER A 147 6.72 -4.62 19.81
CA SER A 147 6.32 -5.35 18.62
C SER A 147 6.17 -6.86 18.81
N MET A 148 5.23 -7.41 18.07
CA MET A 148 5.09 -8.85 17.82
C MET A 148 5.14 -9.09 16.32
N THR A 149 6.01 -10.00 15.86
CA THR A 149 6.16 -10.29 14.43
C THR A 149 6.40 -11.78 14.16
N ASN A 150 5.72 -12.34 13.16
CA ASN A 150 5.91 -13.73 12.72
C ASN A 150 5.68 -14.75 13.86
N VAL A 151 4.47 -14.73 14.43
CA VAL A 151 4.08 -15.60 15.55
C VAL A 151 2.88 -16.47 15.16
N TYR A 152 2.98 -17.76 15.44
CA TYR A 152 1.94 -18.75 15.20
C TYR A 152 1.43 -19.29 16.53
N ILE A 153 0.12 -19.28 16.72
CA ILE A 153 -0.53 -19.67 17.97
C ILE A 153 -1.49 -20.83 17.70
N TYR A 154 -1.40 -21.86 18.53
CA TYR A 154 -2.27 -23.03 18.48
C TYR A 154 -2.99 -23.22 19.81
N ALA A 155 -4.31 -23.12 19.78
CA ALA A 155 -5.22 -23.32 20.90
C ALA A 155 -6.27 -24.39 20.56
N SER A 156 -6.88 -24.98 21.59
CA SER A 156 -7.89 -26.04 21.43
C SER A 156 -9.13 -25.50 20.71
N THR A 157 -9.67 -26.32 19.79
CA THR A 157 -10.94 -26.09 19.09
C THR A 157 -12.10 -26.87 19.73
N ASP A 158 -11.86 -27.54 20.87
CA ASP A 158 -12.89 -28.34 21.52
C ASP A 158 -14.06 -27.47 21.99
N PRO A 159 -15.31 -27.93 21.84
CA PRO A 159 -16.46 -27.22 22.40
C PRO A 159 -16.28 -26.93 23.89
N GLY A 160 -16.41 -25.66 24.28
CA GLY A 160 -16.25 -25.22 25.66
C GLY A 160 -14.81 -24.91 26.08
N THR A 161 -13.85 -24.91 25.13
CA THR A 161 -12.52 -24.34 25.37
C THR A 161 -12.63 -22.92 25.95
N THR A 162 -11.66 -22.58 26.81
CA THR A 162 -11.52 -21.21 27.35
C THR A 162 -10.17 -20.61 27.00
N GLN A 163 -9.35 -21.33 26.21
CA GLN A 163 -8.02 -20.87 25.80
C GLN A 163 -8.13 -19.64 24.90
N MET A 164 -7.12 -18.77 24.93
CA MET A 164 -7.07 -17.54 24.15
C MET A 164 -5.75 -17.45 23.40
N GLY A 165 -5.72 -16.78 22.26
CA GLY A 165 -4.44 -16.45 21.62
C GLY A 165 -3.72 -15.39 22.43
N LEU A 166 -4.22 -14.15 22.38
CA LEU A 166 -3.71 -13.01 23.13
C LEU A 166 -4.72 -12.60 24.21
N PHE A 167 -4.20 -12.30 25.41
CA PHE A 167 -4.89 -11.59 26.46
C PHE A 167 -4.15 -10.27 26.75
N THR A 168 -4.85 -9.14 26.64
CA THR A 168 -4.33 -7.79 26.94
C THR A 168 -5.43 -7.00 27.63
N GLU A 169 -5.42 -6.83 28.94
CA GLU A 169 -6.50 -6.12 29.64
C GLU A 169 -6.42 -4.60 29.51
N ASN A 170 -5.23 -4.03 29.30
CA ASN A 170 -4.97 -2.59 29.14
C ASN A 170 -3.54 -2.33 28.61
N GLY A 171 -3.17 -1.06 28.48
CA GLY A 171 -1.84 -0.57 28.05
C GLY A 171 -1.94 0.72 27.22
N SER A 172 -0.82 1.15 26.63
CA SER A 172 -0.75 2.28 25.67
C SER A 172 0.02 1.88 24.42
N GLY A 173 -0.55 0.91 23.73
CA GLY A 173 0.09 0.01 22.82
C GLY A 173 0.56 0.63 21.52
N GLY A 174 1.46 -0.14 20.90
CA GLY A 174 2.17 0.14 19.67
C GLY A 174 1.74 -0.76 18.52
N PHE A 175 2.60 -1.69 18.11
CA PHE A 175 2.51 -2.32 16.78
C PHE A 175 2.56 -3.85 16.83
N MET A 176 1.72 -4.53 16.06
CA MET A 176 1.75 -5.99 15.91
C MET A 176 1.56 -6.35 14.44
N SER A 177 2.37 -7.28 13.93
CA SER A 177 2.30 -7.72 12.55
C SER A 177 2.47 -9.22 12.38
N ASP A 178 1.87 -9.78 11.32
CA ASP A 178 2.18 -11.14 10.85
C ASP A 178 1.95 -12.22 11.94
N VAL A 179 0.78 -12.19 12.58
CA VAL A 179 0.38 -13.16 13.63
C VAL A 179 -0.72 -14.09 13.13
N TYR A 180 -0.56 -15.39 13.38
CA TYR A 180 -1.42 -16.45 12.90
C TYR A 180 -2.01 -17.22 14.09
N ILE A 181 -3.33 -17.25 14.25
CA ILE A 181 -3.99 -17.84 15.43
C ILE A 181 -4.98 -18.91 14.99
N SER A 182 -4.81 -20.12 15.52
CA SER A 182 -5.67 -21.27 15.26
C SER A 182 -6.34 -21.77 16.54
N GLY A 183 -7.68 -21.80 16.56
CA GLY A 183 -8.46 -22.28 17.69
C GLY A 183 -8.53 -21.31 18.88
N GLY A 184 -9.03 -21.80 20.01
CA GLY A 184 -9.33 -21.00 21.20
C GLY A 184 -10.77 -20.49 21.24
N LYS A 185 -11.19 -19.98 22.40
CA LYS A 185 -12.46 -19.26 22.54
C LYS A 185 -12.39 -17.93 21.82
N TYR A 186 -11.28 -17.22 22.03
CA TYR A 186 -10.95 -15.94 21.44
C TYR A 186 -9.56 -16.02 20.80
N GLY A 187 -9.40 -15.43 19.62
CA GLY A 187 -8.07 -15.20 19.05
C GLY A 187 -7.36 -14.10 19.84
N ILE A 188 -8.01 -12.94 19.93
CA ILE A 188 -7.63 -11.85 20.83
C ILE A 188 -8.78 -11.61 21.81
N TYR A 189 -8.50 -11.53 23.10
CA TYR A 189 -9.43 -11.05 24.12
C TYR A 189 -8.74 -9.91 24.87
N GLY A 190 -9.20 -8.68 24.74
CA GLY A 190 -8.46 -7.58 25.36
C GLY A 190 -8.88 -6.17 24.98
N GLY A 191 -8.19 -5.19 25.54
CA GLY A 191 -8.35 -3.77 25.31
C GLY A 191 -7.05 -3.02 25.60
N ASN A 192 -6.92 -1.86 24.98
CA ASN A 192 -5.77 -0.96 25.09
C ASN A 192 -6.22 0.42 24.60
N GLN A 193 -5.55 1.50 25.04
CA GLN A 193 -5.85 2.85 24.57
C GLN A 193 -5.90 2.93 23.04
N GLN A 194 -4.80 2.56 22.39
CA GLN A 194 -4.66 2.49 20.94
C GLN A 194 -3.74 1.35 20.51
N TYR A 195 -3.85 0.97 19.25
CA TYR A 195 -2.93 0.01 18.63
C TYR A 195 -2.99 0.07 17.11
N THR A 196 -1.89 -0.31 16.46
CA THR A 196 -1.87 -0.64 15.02
C THR A 196 -1.60 -2.13 14.84
N VAL A 197 -2.55 -2.85 14.25
CA VAL A 197 -2.49 -4.30 14.04
C VAL A 197 -2.55 -4.61 12.57
N ARG A 198 -1.57 -5.36 12.05
CA ARG A 198 -1.42 -5.62 10.63
C ARG A 198 -1.27 -7.10 10.31
N HIS A 199 -1.95 -7.57 9.25
CA HIS A 199 -1.72 -8.89 8.66
C HIS A 199 -1.89 -10.04 9.67
N PHE A 200 -3.00 -10.02 10.40
CA PHE A 200 -3.38 -11.11 11.30
C PHE A 200 -4.27 -12.11 10.56
N LYS A 201 -3.96 -13.40 10.71
CA LYS A 201 -4.82 -14.49 10.25
C LYS A 201 -5.35 -15.27 11.45
N ILE A 202 -6.64 -15.16 11.69
CA ILE A 202 -7.30 -15.75 12.86
C ILE A 202 -8.39 -16.70 12.37
N HIS A 203 -8.33 -17.96 12.80
CA HIS A 203 -9.30 -18.94 12.37
C HIS A 203 -9.67 -20.00 13.41
N GLY A 204 -10.91 -20.49 13.33
CA GLY A 204 -11.38 -21.64 14.09
C GLY A 204 -11.74 -21.35 15.55
N GLN A 205 -12.07 -20.11 15.90
CA GLN A 205 -12.45 -19.73 17.26
C GLN A 205 -13.86 -20.21 17.59
N THR A 206 -14.09 -20.68 18.81
CA THR A 206 -15.41 -21.15 19.23
C THR A 206 -16.39 -20.02 19.55
N ASP A 207 -15.94 -18.77 19.65
CA ASP A 207 -16.78 -17.60 19.88
C ASP A 207 -16.47 -16.41 18.96
N SER A 208 -15.29 -15.79 19.07
CA SER A 208 -14.92 -14.63 18.25
C SER A 208 -13.46 -14.66 17.84
N CYS A 209 -13.13 -14.23 16.62
CA CYS A 209 -11.73 -14.04 16.23
C CYS A 209 -11.08 -12.97 17.14
N ILE A 210 -11.77 -11.85 17.30
CA ILE A 210 -11.33 -10.71 18.12
C ILE A 210 -12.47 -10.33 19.07
N ALA A 211 -12.21 -10.28 20.37
CA ALA A 211 -13.11 -9.80 21.39
C ALA A 211 -12.48 -8.58 22.10
N LEU A 212 -12.83 -7.39 21.64
CA LEU A 212 -12.33 -6.14 22.21
C LEU A 212 -13.22 -5.70 23.37
N ILE A 213 -12.64 -5.65 24.56
CA ILE A 213 -13.38 -5.32 25.79
C ILE A 213 -13.41 -3.82 26.10
N TRP A 214 -12.44 -3.05 25.60
CA TRP A 214 -12.40 -1.58 25.60
C TRP A 214 -11.29 -1.09 24.66
N ASP A 215 -11.40 0.12 24.15
CA ASP A 215 -10.32 0.89 23.54
C ASP A 215 -10.70 2.38 23.50
N TRP A 216 -9.77 3.23 23.07
CA TRP A 216 -10.09 4.56 22.55
C TRP A 216 -10.18 4.51 21.04
N GLY A 217 -9.16 3.96 20.37
CA GLY A 217 -9.23 3.65 18.94
C GLY A 217 -8.09 2.77 18.42
N TRP A 218 -8.42 1.77 17.61
CA TRP A 218 -7.42 0.88 16.98
C TRP A 218 -7.56 0.86 15.45
N THR A 219 -6.42 0.81 14.78
CA THR A 219 -6.34 0.60 13.33
C THR A 219 -5.96 -0.84 13.01
N TRP A 220 -6.82 -1.51 12.25
CA TRP A 220 -6.69 -2.92 11.88
C TRP A 220 -6.53 -3.05 10.37
N TYR A 221 -5.43 -3.62 9.95
CA TYR A 221 -5.02 -3.67 8.56
C TYR A 221 -4.81 -5.11 8.10
N GLY A 222 -5.28 -5.49 6.91
CA GLY A 222 -4.82 -6.75 6.30
C GLY A 222 -5.35 -8.01 7.00
N LEU A 223 -6.50 -7.96 7.68
CA LEU A 223 -6.98 -9.10 8.46
C LEU A 223 -7.54 -10.22 7.57
N TYR A 224 -7.31 -11.46 7.96
CA TYR A 224 -8.00 -12.64 7.46
C TYR A 224 -8.70 -13.32 8.64
N LEU A 225 -10.04 -13.20 8.71
CA LEU A 225 -10.86 -13.74 9.78
C LEU A 225 -11.79 -14.83 9.23
N ASP A 226 -11.69 -16.06 9.74
CA ASP A 226 -12.35 -17.22 9.15
C ASP A 226 -12.87 -18.21 10.20
N SER A 227 -14.03 -18.81 9.92
CA SER A 227 -14.53 -19.99 10.64
C SER A 227 -14.71 -19.76 12.15
N ALA A 228 -15.38 -18.67 12.50
CA ALA A 228 -15.78 -18.33 13.87
C ALA A 228 -17.23 -17.81 13.88
N PRO A 229 -17.97 -17.91 14.99
CA PRO A 229 -19.30 -17.30 15.08
C PRO A 229 -19.27 -15.79 14.83
N ASN A 230 -18.27 -15.08 15.35
CA ASN A 230 -18.07 -13.65 15.13
C ASN A 230 -16.65 -13.33 14.64
N GLY A 231 -16.51 -12.36 13.73
CA GLY A 231 -15.21 -11.75 13.41
C GLY A 231 -14.72 -10.90 14.59
N PHE A 232 -15.39 -9.76 14.81
CA PHE A 232 -15.23 -8.92 16.00
C PHE A 232 -16.42 -9.08 16.95
N SER A 233 -16.12 -9.07 18.23
CA SER A 233 -17.08 -8.82 19.31
C SER A 233 -16.61 -7.60 20.10
N LEU A 234 -17.31 -6.49 19.96
CA LEU A 234 -17.07 -5.21 20.65
C LEU A 234 -17.85 -5.18 21.97
N LEU A 235 -17.63 -6.21 22.78
CA LEU A 235 -18.38 -6.50 24.00
C LEU A 235 -17.43 -6.97 25.09
N ASN A 236 -17.58 -6.41 26.28
CA ASN A 236 -17.02 -7.02 27.48
C ASN A 236 -17.96 -8.10 28.02
N HIS A 237 -17.80 -9.34 27.54
CA HIS A 237 -18.62 -10.50 27.93
C HIS A 237 -18.55 -10.85 29.41
N GLU A 238 -17.56 -10.36 30.14
CA GLU A 238 -17.36 -10.64 31.57
C GLU A 238 -17.79 -9.46 32.47
N ALA A 239 -18.25 -8.35 31.89
CA ALA A 239 -18.75 -7.20 32.64
C ALA A 239 -20.26 -7.28 32.92
N ASP A 240 -20.64 -6.92 34.15
CA ASP A 240 -22.02 -6.80 34.62
C ASP A 240 -22.45 -5.32 34.78
N GLY A 241 -23.73 -5.03 34.55
CA GLY A 241 -24.32 -3.70 34.82
C GLY A 241 -23.80 -2.57 33.92
N ALA A 242 -23.60 -1.37 34.49
CA ALA A 242 -23.12 -0.18 33.78
C ALA A 242 -21.65 -0.28 33.30
N ALA A 243 -20.91 -1.31 33.71
CA ALA A 243 -19.55 -1.59 33.25
C ALA A 243 -19.48 -2.26 31.87
N ARG A 244 -20.64 -2.48 31.22
CA ARG A 244 -20.73 -2.82 29.78
C ARG A 244 -20.61 -1.57 28.91
N THR A 245 -19.60 -0.74 29.17
CA THR A 245 -19.27 0.39 28.30
C THR A 245 -18.95 -0.18 26.92
N PRO A 246 -19.53 0.36 25.83
CA PRO A 246 -19.16 -0.07 24.49
C PRO A 246 -17.66 0.14 24.26
N THR A 247 -17.04 -0.76 23.49
CA THR A 247 -15.71 -0.54 22.90
C THR A 247 -15.73 0.79 22.15
N GLY A 248 -14.62 1.53 22.18
CA GLY A 248 -14.57 2.91 21.72
C GLY A 248 -14.70 3.03 20.21
N SER A 249 -13.66 2.68 19.46
CA SER A 249 -13.67 2.83 18.01
C SER A 249 -12.76 1.82 17.28
N VAL A 250 -13.28 1.21 16.21
CA VAL A 250 -12.51 0.30 15.36
C VAL A 250 -12.50 0.79 13.92
N TYR A 251 -11.29 0.88 13.36
CA TYR A 251 -11.11 1.10 11.94
C TYR A 251 -10.46 -0.13 11.30
N VAL A 252 -11.24 -0.86 10.51
CA VAL A 252 -10.80 -2.08 9.83
C VAL A 252 -10.65 -1.80 8.35
N MET A 253 -9.45 -2.06 7.81
CA MET A 253 -9.15 -1.85 6.40
C MET A 253 -8.48 -3.04 5.74
N ASP A 254 -8.62 -3.15 4.42
CA ASP A 254 -7.93 -4.12 3.56
C ASP A 254 -8.07 -5.55 4.11
N SER A 255 -9.29 -5.97 4.44
CA SER A 255 -9.52 -7.19 5.24
C SER A 255 -10.56 -8.12 4.63
N LEU A 256 -10.48 -9.40 5.00
CA LEU A 256 -11.34 -10.47 4.52
C LEU A 256 -12.03 -11.20 5.68
N PHE A 257 -13.36 -11.32 5.59
CA PHE A 257 -14.22 -12.02 6.53
C PHE A 257 -14.86 -13.24 5.85
N LEU A 258 -14.64 -14.44 6.39
CA LEU A 258 -15.12 -15.71 5.82
C LEU A 258 -15.86 -16.59 6.82
N ASN A 259 -16.87 -17.31 6.35
CA ASN A 259 -17.52 -18.41 7.06
C ASN A 259 -17.92 -18.07 8.51
N MET A 260 -18.69 -17.00 8.68
CA MET A 260 -19.09 -16.52 10.01
C MET A 260 -20.54 -16.06 10.04
N LYS A 261 -21.14 -16.12 11.22
CA LYS A 261 -22.51 -15.63 11.41
C LYS A 261 -22.55 -14.11 11.46
N THR A 262 -21.59 -13.48 12.13
CA THR A 262 -21.56 -12.03 12.30
C THR A 262 -20.17 -11.48 12.07
N GLY A 263 -20.02 -10.52 11.16
CA GLY A 263 -18.75 -9.82 10.93
C GLY A 263 -18.27 -9.07 12.17
N ILE A 264 -19.08 -8.12 12.63
CA ILE A 264 -18.86 -7.29 13.80
C ILE A 264 -20.13 -7.31 14.66
N LYS A 265 -19.98 -7.77 15.89
CA LYS A 265 -21.02 -7.76 16.91
C LYS A 265 -20.77 -6.62 17.89
N THR A 266 -21.73 -5.71 18.03
CA THR A 266 -21.66 -4.57 18.96
C THR A 266 -22.77 -4.63 20.01
N ASN A 267 -22.69 -3.80 21.04
CA ASN A 267 -23.70 -3.73 22.10
C ASN A 267 -25.05 -3.21 21.56
N ALA A 268 -25.03 -2.02 20.96
CA ALA A 268 -26.19 -1.32 20.43
C ALA A 268 -25.79 -0.40 19.26
N LEU A 269 -26.72 -0.20 18.33
CA LEU A 269 -26.60 0.80 17.26
C LEU A 269 -27.35 2.06 17.68
N LYS A 270 -26.62 3.14 17.97
CA LYS A 270 -27.17 4.41 18.43
C LYS A 270 -27.06 5.48 17.35
N LYS A 271 -27.98 6.44 17.37
CA LYS A 271 -27.91 7.65 16.54
C LYS A 271 -26.94 8.68 17.09
N ASP A 272 -26.84 8.78 18.41
CA ASP A 272 -25.92 9.69 19.09
C ASP A 272 -24.57 8.99 19.34
N VAL A 273 -23.46 9.73 19.22
CA VAL A 273 -22.12 9.15 19.38
C VAL A 273 -21.83 8.74 20.82
N LYS A 274 -22.45 9.41 21.81
CA LYS A 274 -22.23 9.17 23.23
C LYS A 274 -22.63 7.74 23.63
N GLU A 275 -21.72 7.03 24.28
CA GLU A 275 -21.88 5.62 24.67
C GLU A 275 -22.29 4.73 23.46
N SER A 276 -21.80 5.05 22.27
CA SER A 276 -21.87 4.20 21.07
C SER A 276 -20.50 3.58 20.79
N THR A 277 -20.39 2.76 19.74
CA THR A 277 -19.10 2.30 19.20
C THR A 277 -18.99 2.81 17.77
N ILE A 278 -17.89 3.46 17.43
CA ILE A 278 -17.60 3.86 16.05
C ILE A 278 -17.03 2.64 15.33
N ILE A 279 -17.61 2.29 14.18
CA ILE A 279 -17.18 1.16 13.34
C ILE A 279 -16.93 1.69 11.95
N GLN A 280 -15.71 1.51 11.45
CA GLN A 280 -15.31 1.91 10.11
C GLN A 280 -14.75 0.68 9.38
N LEU A 281 -15.27 0.45 8.18
CA LEU A 281 -14.92 -0.66 7.31
C LEU A 281 -14.46 -0.09 5.97
N ASP A 282 -13.28 -0.47 5.54
CA ASP A 282 -12.66 0.07 4.35
C ASP A 282 -11.97 -1.02 3.53
N ASN A 283 -12.28 -1.16 2.24
CA ASN A 283 -11.79 -2.26 1.41
C ASN A 283 -12.02 -3.65 2.02
N ILE A 284 -13.25 -3.93 2.45
CA ILE A 284 -13.58 -5.19 3.11
C ILE A 284 -14.21 -6.13 2.11
N ARG A 285 -13.71 -7.36 2.05
CA ARG A 285 -14.36 -8.45 1.35
C ARG A 285 -15.01 -9.41 2.33
N THR A 286 -16.16 -9.92 1.96
CA THR A 286 -16.93 -10.88 2.74
C THR A 286 -17.27 -12.09 1.88
N SER A 287 -17.29 -13.28 2.46
CA SER A 287 -17.85 -14.47 1.80
C SER A 287 -18.42 -15.42 2.85
N TYR A 288 -19.67 -15.85 2.64
CA TYR A 288 -20.40 -16.66 3.62
C TYR A 288 -20.47 -15.97 5.01
N VAL A 289 -20.81 -14.68 5.01
CA VAL A 289 -21.06 -13.88 6.22
C VAL A 289 -22.56 -13.58 6.29
N ASP A 290 -23.28 -14.10 7.30
CA ASP A 290 -24.75 -13.92 7.36
C ASP A 290 -25.15 -12.45 7.58
N THR A 291 -24.40 -11.73 8.43
CA THR A 291 -24.64 -10.31 8.73
C THR A 291 -23.33 -9.62 9.07
N MET A 292 -22.99 -8.53 8.37
CA MET A 292 -21.70 -7.87 8.60
C MET A 292 -21.66 -7.09 9.92
N ILE A 293 -22.69 -6.33 10.28
CA ILE A 293 -22.74 -5.58 11.54
C ILE A 293 -24.08 -5.82 12.23
N SER A 294 -24.06 -6.32 13.46
CA SER A 294 -25.27 -6.51 14.27
C SER A 294 -25.09 -6.16 15.74
N ALA A 295 -26.17 -5.73 16.38
CA ALA A 295 -26.25 -5.44 17.80
C ALA A 295 -26.80 -6.63 18.61
N THR A 296 -26.67 -6.55 19.94
CA THR A 296 -27.15 -7.60 20.85
C THR A 296 -28.67 -7.75 20.89
N ASP A 297 -29.44 -6.73 20.51
CA ASP A 297 -30.90 -6.75 20.43
C ASP A 297 -31.44 -7.34 19.11
N GLY A 298 -30.54 -7.71 18.19
CA GLY A 298 -30.88 -8.25 16.86
C GLY A 298 -31.02 -7.19 15.76
N SER A 299 -30.89 -5.90 16.07
CA SER A 299 -30.78 -4.86 15.04
C SER A 299 -29.47 -5.02 14.25
N ALA A 300 -29.49 -4.66 12.97
CA ALA A 300 -28.36 -4.80 12.06
C ALA A 300 -28.27 -3.59 11.13
N VAL A 301 -27.06 -3.34 10.62
CA VAL A 301 -26.84 -2.34 9.58
C VAL A 301 -27.13 -2.99 8.22
N GLU A 302 -28.02 -2.37 7.44
CA GLU A 302 -28.26 -2.78 6.06
C GLU A 302 -27.11 -2.32 5.18
N LEU A 303 -26.39 -3.26 4.56
CA LEU A 303 -25.35 -2.98 3.58
C LEU A 303 -25.84 -3.32 2.17
N PRO A 304 -25.35 -2.62 1.13
CA PRO A 304 -25.69 -2.95 -0.26
C PRO A 304 -25.39 -4.43 -0.56
N PRO A 305 -26.23 -5.11 -1.36
CA PRO A 305 -25.99 -6.50 -1.73
C PRO A 305 -24.74 -6.61 -2.62
N GLY A 306 -23.72 -7.30 -2.11
CA GLY A 306 -22.45 -7.56 -2.79
C GLY A 306 -21.43 -8.12 -1.80
N ASP A 307 -20.48 -8.91 -2.28
CA ASP A 307 -19.42 -9.48 -1.43
C ASP A 307 -18.38 -8.43 -0.99
N ASP A 308 -18.38 -7.25 -1.61
CA ASP A 308 -17.34 -6.21 -1.50
C ASP A 308 -17.89 -4.91 -0.89
N ILE A 309 -17.26 -4.46 0.20
CA ILE A 309 -17.53 -3.21 0.90
C ILE A 309 -16.39 -2.24 0.59
N GLY A 310 -16.70 -1.16 -0.12
CA GLY A 310 -15.76 -0.09 -0.43
C GLY A 310 -15.41 0.70 0.83
N TYR A 311 -16.38 1.45 1.35
CA TYR A 311 -16.23 2.22 2.58
C TYR A 311 -17.57 2.32 3.34
N VAL A 312 -17.58 1.99 4.63
CA VAL A 312 -18.77 2.06 5.50
C VAL A 312 -18.39 2.63 6.85
N VAL A 313 -19.19 3.59 7.31
CA VAL A 313 -19.05 4.20 8.64
C VAL A 313 -20.34 4.02 9.42
N VAL A 314 -20.21 3.53 10.64
CA VAL A 314 -21.24 3.58 11.68
C VAL A 314 -20.67 4.46 12.80
N GLY A 315 -21.05 5.73 12.81
CA GLY A 315 -20.47 6.73 13.70
C GLY A 315 -20.80 8.15 13.22
N ASN A 316 -20.10 9.14 13.79
CA ASN A 316 -20.21 10.54 13.36
C ASN A 316 -19.29 10.82 12.17
N VAL A 317 -19.87 11.31 11.09
CA VAL A 317 -19.15 11.77 9.89
C VAL A 317 -19.17 13.30 9.90
N LYS A 318 -18.09 13.96 9.48
CA LYS A 318 -18.03 15.41 9.25
C LYS A 318 -17.34 15.72 7.93
N ILE A 319 -18.12 15.69 6.85
CA ILE A 319 -17.70 16.06 5.49
C ILE A 319 -18.74 17.07 4.97
N GLY A 320 -18.32 18.29 4.64
CA GLY A 320 -19.23 19.35 4.17
C GLY A 320 -20.41 19.65 5.11
N GLY A 321 -20.24 19.48 6.43
CA GLY A 321 -21.27 19.73 7.44
C GLY A 321 -22.36 18.66 7.59
N GLN A 322 -22.27 17.52 6.90
CA GLN A 322 -23.15 16.37 7.17
C GLN A 322 -22.67 15.66 8.43
N ALA A 323 -23.58 15.39 9.38
CA ALA A 323 -23.26 14.77 10.68
C ALA A 323 -23.42 13.23 10.71
N PHE A 324 -24.04 12.61 9.70
CA PHE A 324 -24.36 11.18 9.69
C PHE A 324 -24.59 10.65 8.26
N GLY A 325 -23.91 9.57 7.86
CA GLY A 325 -24.22 8.89 6.60
C GLY A 325 -23.12 7.96 6.06
N TYR A 326 -23.49 7.18 5.05
CA TYR A 326 -22.55 6.48 4.17
C TYR A 326 -21.68 7.53 3.45
N VAL A 327 -20.37 7.34 3.46
CA VAL A 327 -19.45 8.24 2.75
C VAL A 327 -19.02 7.55 1.47
N ASP A 328 -19.31 8.17 0.33
CA ASP A 328 -18.68 7.81 -0.93
C ASP A 328 -17.34 8.52 -0.98
N MET A 329 -16.25 7.76 -1.08
CA MET A 329 -14.89 8.27 -1.05
C MET A 329 -14.13 7.80 -2.27
N ASP A 330 -13.34 8.70 -2.84
CA ASP A 330 -12.43 8.34 -3.93
C ASP A 330 -11.40 7.31 -3.47
N ALA A 331 -10.97 6.48 -4.42
CA ALA A 331 -9.95 5.49 -4.14
C ALA A 331 -8.62 6.19 -3.81
N PRO A 332 -7.83 5.67 -2.86
CA PRO A 332 -6.50 6.23 -2.60
C PRO A 332 -5.63 6.16 -3.86
N SER A 333 -4.68 7.09 -4.00
CA SER A 333 -3.72 7.08 -5.11
C SER A 333 -3.04 5.73 -5.30
N GLU A 334 -2.96 5.28 -6.55
CA GLU A 334 -2.24 4.07 -6.98
C GLU A 334 -0.80 3.99 -6.42
N ARG A 335 -0.14 5.13 -6.18
CA ARG A 335 1.22 5.19 -5.62
C ARG A 335 1.32 4.64 -4.19
N LEU A 336 0.23 4.70 -3.43
CA LEU A 336 0.15 4.20 -2.05
C LEU A 336 -0.26 2.73 -1.98
N LEU A 337 -0.68 2.15 -3.11
CA LEU A 337 -1.30 0.82 -3.18
C LEU A 337 -0.33 -0.25 -3.69
N ASN A 338 -0.67 -1.51 -3.42
CA ASN A 338 0.08 -2.68 -3.88
C ASN A 338 -0.30 -3.08 -5.33
N GLN A 339 0.63 -3.69 -6.07
CA GLN A 339 0.48 -4.01 -7.50
C GLN A 339 -0.26 -5.33 -7.80
N PHE A 340 -0.55 -6.18 -6.81
CA PHE A 340 -1.22 -7.47 -7.00
C PHE A 340 -2.47 -7.62 -6.12
N THR A 341 -3.65 -7.90 -6.70
CA THR A 341 -4.83 -8.29 -5.90
C THR A 341 -5.78 -9.27 -6.60
N GLN A 342 -6.16 -10.32 -5.86
CA GLN A 342 -7.38 -11.11 -6.11
C GLN A 342 -8.24 -11.30 -4.83
N MET A 343 -7.85 -10.72 -3.70
CA MET A 343 -8.39 -11.06 -2.37
C MET A 343 -9.22 -9.96 -1.67
N TYR A 344 -9.12 -8.70 -2.10
CA TYR A 344 -9.82 -7.54 -1.51
C TYR A 344 -10.72 -6.85 -2.55
N SER A 345 -11.56 -5.91 -2.11
CA SER A 345 -12.50 -5.15 -2.97
C SER A 345 -11.76 -4.19 -3.94
N ARG A 346 -10.68 -3.56 -3.47
CA ARG A 346 -9.73 -2.75 -4.23
C ARG A 346 -8.28 -3.11 -3.89
N LYS A 347 -7.31 -2.54 -4.61
CA LYS A 347 -5.88 -2.67 -4.26
C LYS A 347 -5.66 -2.17 -2.82
N PRO A 348 -5.09 -2.98 -1.90
CA PRO A 348 -4.81 -2.56 -0.55
C PRO A 348 -3.59 -1.63 -0.54
N TYR A 349 -3.42 -0.88 0.54
CA TYR A 349 -2.19 -0.12 0.77
C TYR A 349 -0.95 -1.02 0.68
N TYR A 350 0.18 -0.42 0.31
CA TYR A 350 1.43 -1.15 0.25
C TYR A 350 1.91 -1.50 1.66
N ILE A 351 2.27 -2.76 1.88
CA ILE A 351 2.87 -3.23 3.12
C ILE A 351 4.19 -3.93 2.86
N ARG A 352 5.10 -3.81 3.83
CA ARG A 352 6.38 -4.48 3.81
C ARG A 352 6.62 -5.22 5.13
N GLN A 353 7.08 -6.47 5.04
CA GLN A 353 7.51 -7.21 6.22
C GLN A 353 8.82 -6.67 6.75
N ARG A 354 8.94 -6.62 8.08
CA ARG A 354 10.18 -6.28 8.78
C ARG A 354 11.32 -7.22 8.33
N PRO A 355 12.44 -6.69 7.79
CA PRO A 355 13.55 -7.51 7.35
C PRO A 355 14.22 -8.23 8.53
N GLN A 356 14.60 -9.50 8.33
CA GLN A 356 15.38 -10.29 9.30
C GLN A 356 16.63 -10.93 8.70
N TYR A 357 16.86 -10.72 7.39
CA TYR A 357 18.07 -11.13 6.67
C TYR A 357 18.37 -12.64 6.77
N GLU A 358 17.34 -13.48 6.69
CA GLU A 358 17.40 -14.93 6.91
C GLU A 358 18.40 -15.66 6.00
N ALA A 359 18.61 -15.11 4.79
CA ALA A 359 19.52 -15.64 3.77
C ALA A 359 20.98 -15.20 3.96
N PHE A 360 21.26 -14.22 4.83
CA PHE A 360 22.60 -13.67 5.00
C PHE A 360 23.49 -14.63 5.79
N THR A 361 24.77 -14.68 5.42
CA THR A 361 25.80 -15.43 6.15
C THR A 361 26.63 -14.48 7.02
N LEU A 362 27.52 -15.02 7.85
CA LEU A 362 28.43 -14.18 8.66
C LEU A 362 29.36 -13.31 7.79
N ASP A 363 29.68 -13.75 6.57
CA ASP A 363 30.52 -12.98 5.63
C ASP A 363 29.76 -11.79 5.03
N ASP A 364 28.43 -11.76 5.14
CA ASP A 364 27.56 -10.68 4.70
C ASP A 364 27.35 -9.62 5.79
N ILE A 365 27.83 -9.87 7.01
CA ILE A 365 27.64 -8.99 8.15
C ILE A 365 28.93 -8.23 8.45
N ILE A 366 28.85 -6.91 8.44
CA ILE A 366 29.92 -6.02 8.88
C ILE A 366 29.61 -5.58 10.31
N ASN A 367 30.30 -6.20 11.28
CA ASN A 367 30.21 -5.78 12.68
C ASN A 367 31.02 -4.50 12.90
N VAL A 368 30.37 -3.40 13.26
CA VAL A 368 31.03 -2.09 13.42
C VAL A 368 32.21 -2.13 14.41
N LYS A 369 32.16 -3.00 15.44
CA LYS A 369 33.22 -3.11 16.46
C LYS A 369 34.52 -3.71 15.91
N ASP A 370 34.45 -4.50 14.85
CA ASP A 370 35.65 -5.02 14.17
C ASP A 370 36.37 -3.93 13.35
N HIS A 371 35.72 -2.76 13.17
CA HIS A 371 36.21 -1.61 12.41
C HIS A 371 36.52 -0.39 13.29
N GLY A 372 36.74 -0.60 14.59
CA GLY A 372 37.22 0.44 15.52
C GLY A 372 36.13 1.31 16.15
N VAL A 373 34.85 1.05 15.86
CA VAL A 373 33.72 1.63 16.58
C VAL A 373 33.63 0.99 17.97
N LYS A 374 33.55 1.80 19.04
CA LYS A 374 33.63 1.30 20.42
C LYS A 374 32.27 0.97 21.00
N GLY A 375 31.32 1.90 20.93
CA GLY A 375 30.01 1.78 21.57
C GLY A 375 30.05 1.75 23.10
N ASP A 376 31.02 2.44 23.71
CA ASP A 376 31.30 2.41 25.15
C ASP A 376 30.61 3.53 25.96
N GLY A 377 29.85 4.41 25.29
CA GLY A 377 29.15 5.55 25.90
C GLY A 377 30.05 6.72 26.29
N VAL A 378 31.33 6.70 25.91
CA VAL A 378 32.33 7.71 26.29
C VAL A 378 33.14 8.20 25.11
N GLY A 379 33.75 7.29 24.35
CA GLY A 379 34.61 7.61 23.22
C GLY A 379 33.81 8.08 22.01
N ASP A 380 34.34 9.09 21.32
CA ASP A 380 33.77 9.55 20.05
C ASP A 380 33.99 8.52 18.94
N ASP A 381 32.88 8.00 18.41
CA ASP A 381 32.82 6.98 17.37
C ASP A 381 32.52 7.57 15.98
N THR A 382 32.35 8.89 15.84
CA THR A 382 31.87 9.55 14.60
C THR A 382 32.67 9.15 13.36
N ALA A 383 34.00 9.27 13.44
CA ALA A 383 34.87 8.99 12.29
C ALA A 383 34.89 7.50 11.93
N ALA A 384 34.86 6.61 12.93
CA ALA A 384 34.85 5.17 12.71
C ALA A 384 33.52 4.71 12.10
N ILE A 385 32.39 5.23 12.59
CA ILE A 385 31.06 4.92 12.03
C ILE A 385 30.98 5.39 10.58
N ASN A 386 31.36 6.63 10.28
CA ASN A 386 31.35 7.13 8.90
C ASN A 386 32.28 6.31 7.98
N SER A 387 33.41 5.81 8.49
CA SER A 387 34.28 4.90 7.72
C SER A 387 33.59 3.56 7.42
N VAL A 388 32.82 3.01 8.37
CA VAL A 388 32.07 1.76 8.15
C VAL A 388 30.90 1.97 7.20
N MET A 389 30.21 3.12 7.27
CA MET A 389 29.14 3.46 6.33
C MET A 389 29.63 3.52 4.89
N GLY A 390 30.90 3.89 4.65
CA GLY A 390 31.52 3.81 3.32
C GLY A 390 31.68 2.38 2.77
N MET A 391 31.44 1.35 3.58
CA MET A 391 31.44 -0.06 3.17
C MET A 391 30.03 -0.62 2.94
N ALA A 392 28.99 0.18 3.18
CA ALA A 392 27.61 -0.26 3.03
C ALA A 392 27.31 -0.64 1.58
N SER A 393 26.46 -1.65 1.40
CA SER A 393 25.87 -2.05 0.12
C SER A 393 24.59 -2.83 0.40
N THR A 394 23.73 -2.98 -0.60
CA THR A 394 22.52 -3.83 -0.48
C THR A 394 22.83 -5.32 -0.33
N SER A 395 24.11 -5.72 -0.41
CA SER A 395 24.58 -7.09 -0.15
C SER A 395 25.25 -7.29 1.20
N LYS A 396 25.40 -6.22 2.00
CA LYS A 396 26.08 -6.24 3.30
C LYS A 396 25.23 -5.59 4.38
N LEU A 397 25.10 -6.28 5.51
CA LEU A 397 24.40 -5.80 6.68
C LEU A 397 25.39 -5.14 7.65
N ILE A 398 25.23 -3.85 7.90
CA ILE A 398 25.96 -3.13 8.92
C ILE A 398 25.31 -3.43 10.27
N TYR A 399 26.01 -4.19 11.10
CA TYR A 399 25.53 -4.64 12.40
C TYR A 399 26.15 -3.82 13.52
N PHE A 400 25.29 -3.18 14.32
CA PHE A 400 25.64 -2.50 15.56
C PHE A 400 25.36 -3.44 16.74
N PRO A 401 26.37 -4.01 17.41
CA PRO A 401 26.15 -4.69 18.68
C PRO A 401 25.59 -3.74 19.73
N ALA A 402 25.02 -4.28 20.81
CA ALA A 402 24.50 -3.44 21.89
C ALA A 402 25.60 -2.51 22.43
N GLY A 403 25.24 -1.24 22.63
CA GLY A 403 26.16 -0.19 23.05
C GLY A 403 25.60 1.21 22.86
N SER A 404 26.34 2.19 23.40
CA SER A 404 26.08 3.61 23.24
C SER A 404 27.23 4.23 22.46
N TYR A 405 26.95 4.67 21.24
CA TYR A 405 27.92 5.16 20.27
C TYR A 405 27.89 6.69 20.28
N ILE A 406 28.82 7.31 21.00
CA ILE A 406 28.87 8.78 21.09
C ILE A 406 29.32 9.34 19.75
N VAL A 407 28.56 10.29 19.21
CA VAL A 407 28.88 11.00 17.98
C VAL A 407 28.92 12.51 18.23
N THR A 408 29.96 13.17 17.75
CA THR A 408 30.17 14.63 17.87
C THR A 408 30.08 15.35 16.53
N GLY A 409 29.62 14.65 15.50
CA GLY A 409 29.30 15.18 14.17
C GLY A 409 28.28 14.29 13.46
N THR A 410 27.90 14.68 12.25
CA THR A 410 26.92 13.95 11.43
C THR A 410 27.43 12.57 11.02
N ILE A 411 26.58 11.56 11.17
CA ILE A 411 26.70 10.23 10.58
C ILE A 411 26.00 10.24 9.22
N HIS A 412 26.74 9.89 8.17
CA HIS A 412 26.24 9.84 6.80
C HIS A 412 25.89 8.41 6.42
N VAL A 413 24.59 8.12 6.29
CA VAL A 413 24.10 6.83 5.82
C VAL A 413 23.90 6.92 4.30
N PRO A 414 24.60 6.11 3.48
CA PRO A 414 24.44 6.15 2.03
C PRO A 414 23.10 5.54 1.59
N SER A 415 22.70 5.80 0.34
CA SER A 415 21.42 5.36 -0.24
C SER A 415 21.30 3.84 -0.53
N HIS A 416 22.24 3.03 -0.04
CA HIS A 416 22.32 1.58 -0.27
C HIS A 416 22.78 0.85 0.99
N ALA A 417 22.22 1.26 2.15
CA ALA A 417 22.65 0.79 3.47
C ALA A 417 21.59 -0.09 4.14
N LEU A 418 22.00 -1.29 4.56
CA LEU A 418 21.21 -2.15 5.45
C LEU A 418 21.84 -2.08 6.85
N ILE A 419 21.09 -1.61 7.85
CA ILE A 419 21.57 -1.36 9.21
C ILE A 419 20.66 -2.09 10.19
N THR A 420 21.25 -2.87 11.10
CA THR A 420 20.50 -3.41 12.25
C THR A 420 21.30 -3.30 13.54
N GLY A 421 20.59 -3.00 14.64
CA GLY A 421 21.14 -3.07 15.99
C GLY A 421 20.88 -4.41 16.68
N GLU A 422 21.44 -4.55 17.88
CA GLU A 422 21.13 -5.60 18.85
C GLU A 422 20.42 -4.99 20.07
N VAL A 423 19.25 -5.52 20.43
CA VAL A 423 18.30 -4.85 21.33
C VAL A 423 17.90 -3.50 20.71
N TRP A 424 18.40 -2.41 21.25
CA TRP A 424 18.29 -1.08 20.65
C TRP A 424 19.63 -0.39 20.78
N SER A 425 20.45 -0.52 19.74
CA SER A 425 21.80 0.05 19.72
C SER A 425 21.74 1.55 19.55
N GLN A 426 22.44 2.30 20.41
CA GLN A 426 22.17 3.73 20.59
C GLN A 426 23.20 4.61 19.88
N ILE A 427 22.78 5.41 18.90
CA ILE A 427 23.60 6.53 18.40
C ILE A 427 23.29 7.75 19.27
N VAL A 428 24.32 8.33 19.89
CA VAL A 428 24.17 9.34 20.94
C VAL A 428 24.87 10.65 20.55
N ALA A 429 24.11 11.68 20.18
CA ALA A 429 24.65 13.00 19.89
C ALA A 429 25.29 13.64 21.13
N SER A 430 26.45 14.26 20.96
CA SER A 430 27.10 15.04 22.01
C SER A 430 28.00 16.15 21.45
N GLY A 431 28.30 17.14 22.28
CA GLY A 431 29.32 18.13 21.99
C GLY A 431 28.84 19.35 21.19
N PRO A 432 29.77 20.31 20.94
CA PRO A 432 29.44 21.65 20.46
C PRO A 432 28.90 21.72 19.03
N PHE A 433 29.10 20.69 18.21
CA PHE A 433 28.61 20.64 16.83
C PHE A 433 27.08 20.79 16.74
N PHE A 434 26.35 20.34 17.76
CA PHE A 434 24.89 20.38 17.81
C PHE A 434 24.33 21.48 18.75
N GLN A 435 25.15 22.44 19.17
CA GLN A 435 24.74 23.48 20.14
C GLN A 435 24.16 24.74 19.49
N ASP A 436 24.39 24.99 18.20
CA ASP A 436 23.94 26.23 17.55
C ASP A 436 22.48 26.12 17.08
N VAL A 437 21.57 26.65 17.90
CA VAL A 437 20.13 26.69 17.59
C VAL A 437 19.80 27.44 16.29
N LYS A 438 20.65 28.39 15.86
CA LYS A 438 20.42 29.16 14.62
C LYS A 438 20.89 28.41 13.37
N ASN A 439 21.65 27.34 13.55
CA ASN A 439 22.17 26.52 12.48
C ASN A 439 22.05 25.04 12.85
N PRO A 440 20.81 24.50 12.95
CA PRO A 440 20.60 23.12 13.35
C PRO A 440 21.33 22.14 12.42
N LYS A 441 21.83 21.04 12.98
CA LYS A 441 22.60 20.01 12.28
C LYS A 441 22.03 18.61 12.54
N PRO A 442 21.93 17.76 11.51
CA PRO A 442 21.52 16.37 11.68
C PRO A 442 22.61 15.54 12.35
N MET A 443 22.25 14.75 13.34
CA MET A 443 23.10 13.68 13.89
C MET A 443 23.18 12.53 12.89
N VAL A 444 22.05 12.07 12.36
CA VAL A 444 22.01 11.05 11.30
C VAL A 444 21.42 11.68 10.05
N LYS A 445 22.17 11.61 8.95
CA LYS A 445 21.72 12.05 7.64
C LYS A 445 21.60 10.82 6.72
N VAL A 446 20.37 10.48 6.33
CA VAL A 446 20.06 9.31 5.49
C VAL A 446 19.92 9.74 4.04
N GLY A 447 20.92 9.41 3.23
CA GLY A 447 21.07 9.91 1.86
C GLY A 447 21.36 11.41 1.80
N ASN A 448 21.59 11.90 0.58
CA ASN A 448 21.60 13.31 0.24
C ASN A 448 20.32 13.70 -0.50
N ASP A 449 20.06 15.00 -0.62
CA ASP A 449 18.93 15.52 -1.37
C ASP A 449 18.94 14.98 -2.82
N GLY A 450 17.87 14.31 -3.21
CA GLY A 450 17.71 13.69 -4.52
C GLY A 450 18.32 12.30 -4.68
N ASP A 451 18.97 11.74 -3.65
CA ASP A 451 19.41 10.35 -3.70
C ASP A 451 18.20 9.41 -3.78
N GLN A 452 18.30 8.38 -4.61
CA GLN A 452 17.36 7.26 -4.67
C GLN A 452 18.11 5.96 -4.39
N GLY A 453 17.46 4.99 -3.75
CA GLY A 453 18.05 3.67 -3.53
C GLY A 453 17.28 2.78 -2.57
N THR A 454 18.02 1.97 -1.82
CA THR A 454 17.53 0.99 -0.83
C THR A 454 18.20 1.24 0.51
N VAL A 455 17.43 1.59 1.54
CA VAL A 455 17.93 1.80 2.90
C VAL A 455 17.04 1.07 3.88
N GLU A 456 17.62 0.27 4.77
CA GLU A 456 16.88 -0.40 5.84
C GLU A 456 17.54 -0.09 7.17
N ILE A 457 16.75 0.37 8.14
CA ILE A 457 17.23 0.63 9.50
C ILE A 457 16.32 -0.11 10.48
N SER A 458 16.87 -1.01 11.27
CA SER A 458 16.12 -1.74 12.31
C SER A 458 16.83 -1.86 13.65
N ASP A 459 16.08 -1.99 14.74
CA ASP A 459 16.62 -2.24 16.09
C ASP A 459 17.65 -1.18 16.56
N MET A 460 17.47 0.08 16.15
CA MET A 460 18.33 1.23 16.50
C MET A 460 17.61 2.24 17.38
N LEU A 461 18.34 2.92 18.27
CA LEU A 461 17.83 4.04 19.07
C LEU A 461 18.67 5.29 18.80
N PHE A 462 18.02 6.40 18.50
CA PHE A 462 18.68 7.69 18.28
C PHE A 462 18.42 8.59 19.48
N THR A 463 19.48 9.09 20.12
CA THR A 463 19.37 9.82 21.38
C THR A 463 20.45 10.89 21.52
N SER A 464 20.44 11.62 22.64
CA SER A 464 21.33 12.75 22.87
C SER A 464 21.83 12.81 24.31
N LYS A 465 22.91 13.57 24.50
CA LYS A 465 23.52 13.81 25.81
C LYS A 465 23.61 15.31 26.13
N GLY A 466 22.78 15.74 27.07
CA GLY A 466 22.71 17.10 27.58
C GLY A 466 22.02 18.08 26.63
N SER A 467 22.24 19.38 26.86
CA SER A 467 21.63 20.45 26.06
C SER A 467 22.31 20.61 24.70
N LEU A 468 21.56 20.32 23.63
CA LEU A 468 22.00 20.43 22.23
C LEU A 468 20.90 21.10 21.37
N PRO A 469 20.60 22.40 21.57
CA PRO A 469 19.44 23.05 20.95
C PRO A 469 19.54 23.18 19.41
N GLY A 470 20.71 22.94 18.82
CA GLY A 470 20.91 22.85 17.37
C GLY A 470 20.85 21.41 16.83
N LEU A 471 20.44 20.43 17.63
CA LEU A 471 20.39 19.03 17.21
C LEU A 471 19.11 18.72 16.41
N VAL A 472 19.26 18.14 15.22
CA VAL A 472 18.23 17.36 14.54
C VAL A 472 18.63 15.89 14.69
N LEU A 473 17.81 15.04 15.32
CA LEU A 473 18.21 13.65 15.59
C LEU A 473 18.39 12.87 14.28
N MET A 474 17.44 13.01 13.34
CA MET A 474 17.53 12.38 12.03
C MET A 474 16.94 13.25 10.92
N GLU A 475 17.69 13.37 9.82
CA GLU A 475 17.27 13.96 8.55
C GLU A 475 17.28 12.88 7.46
N TRP A 476 16.12 12.65 6.85
CA TRP A 476 15.86 11.63 5.85
C TRP A 476 15.69 12.28 4.48
N ASN A 477 16.66 12.03 3.60
CA ASN A 477 16.76 12.65 2.27
C ASN A 477 16.55 11.66 1.12
N VAL A 478 16.76 10.36 1.37
CA VAL A 478 16.69 9.33 0.35
C VAL A 478 15.24 9.06 -0.07
N ALA A 479 15.03 8.83 -1.36
CA ALA A 479 13.79 8.29 -1.90
C ALA A 479 13.94 6.81 -2.30
N ALA A 480 12.83 6.10 -2.22
CA ALA A 480 12.68 4.73 -2.66
C ALA A 480 12.93 4.60 -4.16
N GLU A 481 13.81 3.67 -4.56
CA GLU A 481 13.94 3.29 -5.98
C GLU A 481 12.79 2.35 -6.44
N HIS A 482 12.18 1.63 -5.49
CA HIS A 482 10.92 0.89 -5.64
C HIS A 482 10.15 0.92 -4.30
N GLN A 483 8.82 0.80 -4.32
CA GLN A 483 7.98 0.93 -3.11
C GLN A 483 8.56 0.15 -1.93
N GLY A 484 8.71 0.83 -0.78
CA GLY A 484 9.24 0.26 0.45
C GLY A 484 10.73 -0.01 0.50
N SER A 485 11.52 0.24 -0.55
CA SER A 485 12.99 0.00 -0.56
C SER A 485 13.77 0.85 0.44
N VAL A 486 13.28 2.03 0.80
CA VAL A 486 13.82 2.85 1.90
C VAL A 486 12.85 2.80 3.08
N ALA A 487 13.30 2.23 4.20
CA ALA A 487 12.42 1.87 5.30
C ALA A 487 13.11 1.84 6.67
N MET A 488 12.31 2.03 7.73
CA MET A 488 12.73 1.97 9.12
C MET A 488 11.73 1.13 9.94
N PHE A 489 12.23 0.17 10.72
CA PHE A 489 11.42 -0.79 11.48
C PHE A 489 11.93 -0.94 12.92
N ASP A 490 11.06 -0.79 13.92
CA ASP A 490 11.47 -0.91 15.34
C ASP A 490 12.72 -0.07 15.66
N ALA A 491 12.82 1.12 15.07
CA ALA A 491 13.89 2.06 15.38
C ALA A 491 13.25 3.34 15.91
N HIS A 492 13.77 3.81 17.03
CA HIS A 492 13.10 4.81 17.84
C HIS A 492 14.02 5.99 18.11
N ILE A 493 13.43 7.10 18.54
CA ILE A 493 14.11 8.31 18.94
C ILE A 493 13.72 8.59 20.40
N ARG A 494 14.69 8.68 21.30
CA ARG A 494 14.47 9.05 22.70
C ARG A 494 15.34 10.23 23.06
N VAL A 495 14.75 11.28 23.63
CA VAL A 495 15.50 12.42 24.14
C VAL A 495 15.27 12.60 25.64
N GLY A 496 16.30 12.28 26.43
CA GLY A 496 16.28 12.37 27.89
C GLY A 496 15.70 11.14 28.60
N GLY A 497 15.44 11.27 29.90
CA GLY A 497 14.78 10.24 30.72
C GLY A 497 15.54 8.93 30.87
N ALA A 498 16.85 8.94 30.67
CA ALA A 498 17.68 7.73 30.67
C ALA A 498 19.05 7.97 31.28
N TYR A 499 19.61 6.95 31.94
CA TYR A 499 20.95 6.99 32.50
C TYR A 499 22.00 7.42 31.46
N GLY A 500 22.87 8.34 31.85
CA GLY A 500 23.95 8.86 31.00
C GLY A 500 23.53 9.96 30.02
N SER A 501 22.24 10.20 29.81
CA SER A 501 21.71 11.27 28.93
C SER A 501 22.01 12.68 29.45
N LYS A 502 22.30 12.85 30.74
CA LYS A 502 22.40 14.18 31.39
C LYS A 502 21.12 15.01 31.27
N LEU A 503 19.99 14.31 31.19
CA LEU A 503 18.62 14.82 31.09
C LEU A 503 17.70 13.92 31.96
N THR A 504 18.20 13.51 33.13
CA THR A 504 17.51 12.66 34.12
C THR A 504 16.73 13.52 35.12
N LEU A 505 16.00 12.93 36.07
CA LEU A 505 15.34 13.68 37.14
C LEU A 505 16.30 14.59 37.92
N ALA A 506 17.55 14.15 38.09
CA ALA A 506 18.59 14.92 38.77
C ALA A 506 19.07 16.15 37.95
N ASP A 507 18.99 16.09 36.63
CA ASP A 507 19.41 17.15 35.72
C ASP A 507 18.23 18.09 35.35
N CYS A 508 17.04 17.50 35.17
CA CYS A 508 15.84 18.10 34.60
C CYS A 508 14.61 17.78 35.47
N PRO A 509 14.52 18.38 36.68
CA PRO A 509 13.44 18.07 37.62
C PRO A 509 12.06 18.45 37.08
N LYS A 510 11.00 17.86 37.64
CA LYS A 510 9.59 18.22 37.38
C LYS A 510 9.32 19.69 37.76
N VAL A 511 9.48 20.61 36.82
CA VAL A 511 9.19 22.04 36.97
C VAL A 511 8.53 22.60 35.72
N ALA A 512 7.54 23.49 35.88
CA ALA A 512 6.82 24.03 34.73
C ALA A 512 7.70 24.96 33.85
N SER A 513 8.73 25.60 34.43
CA SER A 513 9.71 26.39 33.67
C SER A 513 10.80 25.50 33.08
N ILE A 514 11.09 25.62 31.79
CA ILE A 514 12.13 24.84 31.11
C ILE A 514 13.53 25.30 31.58
N PRO A 515 14.32 24.45 32.28
CA PRO A 515 15.70 24.79 32.59
C PRO A 515 16.54 24.82 31.31
N SER A 516 17.46 25.79 31.18
CA SER A 516 18.28 25.93 29.97
C SER A 516 19.13 24.68 29.67
N ALA A 517 19.60 23.98 30.70
CA ALA A 517 20.32 22.72 30.58
C ALA A 517 19.48 21.55 30.05
N CYS A 518 18.15 21.71 30.00
CA CYS A 518 17.19 20.70 29.56
C CYS A 518 16.64 20.96 28.15
N VAL A 519 17.13 22.00 27.46
CA VAL A 519 16.84 22.22 26.03
C VAL A 519 17.72 21.28 25.22
N ALA A 520 17.17 20.14 24.87
CA ALA A 520 17.90 18.95 24.44
C ALA A 520 18.06 18.82 22.93
N ALA A 521 17.10 19.29 22.12
CA ALA A 521 17.17 19.22 20.66
C ALA A 521 16.27 20.25 19.97
N SER A 522 16.54 20.47 18.68
CA SER A 522 15.72 21.27 17.77
C SER A 522 14.58 20.47 17.14
N MET A 523 14.85 19.21 16.77
CA MET A 523 13.89 18.36 16.06
C MET A 523 14.21 16.88 16.24
N LEU A 524 13.17 16.03 16.32
CA LEU A 524 13.32 14.58 16.35
C LEU A 524 13.55 14.01 14.95
N PHE A 525 12.67 14.28 13.99
CA PHE A 525 12.72 13.64 12.68
C PHE A 525 12.30 14.57 11.56
N HIS A 526 13.05 14.56 10.45
CA HIS A 526 12.79 15.36 9.26
C HIS A 526 12.79 14.49 8.01
N VAL A 527 11.65 14.33 7.36
CA VAL A 527 11.56 13.79 5.99
C VAL A 527 11.53 14.95 5.02
N THR A 528 12.59 15.10 4.24
CA THR A 528 12.80 16.27 3.36
C THR A 528 12.00 16.20 2.06
N PRO A 529 11.90 17.32 1.29
CA PRO A 529 10.97 17.42 0.16
C PRO A 529 11.05 16.35 -0.92
N LYS A 530 12.25 15.89 -1.26
CA LYS A 530 12.47 14.87 -2.30
C LYS A 530 12.55 13.45 -1.76
N ALA A 531 12.43 13.28 -0.44
CA ALA A 531 12.53 12.00 0.21
C ALA A 531 11.15 11.33 0.30
N ASN A 532 11.14 10.02 0.50
CA ASN A 532 9.95 9.24 0.85
C ASN A 532 10.38 8.00 1.65
N GLY A 533 9.45 7.18 2.12
CA GLY A 533 9.83 5.94 2.79
C GLY A 533 8.72 5.22 3.54
N TYR A 534 9.09 4.06 4.08
CA TYR A 534 8.21 3.19 4.86
C TYR A 534 8.69 3.14 6.31
N PHE A 535 7.90 3.67 7.24
CA PHE A 535 8.26 3.78 8.66
C PHE A 535 7.27 2.98 9.50
N GLU A 536 7.74 1.95 10.19
CA GLU A 536 6.89 1.03 10.95
C GLU A 536 7.39 0.88 12.38
N ASN A 537 6.47 1.07 13.34
CA ASN A 537 6.78 1.10 14.77
C ASN A 537 7.93 2.06 15.10
N VAL A 538 7.77 3.32 14.68
CA VAL A 538 8.74 4.40 14.95
C VAL A 538 8.17 5.32 16.01
N TRP A 539 8.90 5.45 17.12
CA TRP A 539 8.48 6.26 18.27
C TRP A 539 9.48 7.38 18.50
N GLY A 540 9.03 8.63 18.39
CA GLY A 540 9.75 9.83 18.79
C GLY A 540 9.30 10.31 20.16
N TRP A 541 10.07 10.01 21.20
CA TRP A 541 9.72 10.31 22.58
C TRP A 541 10.67 11.33 23.19
N VAL A 542 10.15 12.49 23.57
CA VAL A 542 10.83 13.42 24.46
C VAL A 542 10.43 13.05 25.88
N ALA A 543 11.40 12.75 26.74
CA ALA A 543 11.10 12.13 28.02
C ALA A 543 10.18 12.99 28.90
N ASP A 544 9.00 12.46 29.22
CA ASP A 544 8.10 13.01 30.23
C ASP A 544 8.42 12.50 31.64
N HIS A 545 9.14 11.37 31.77
CA HIS A 545 9.63 10.80 33.02
C HIS A 545 11.01 10.15 32.90
N ASP A 546 11.65 9.88 34.05
CA ASP A 546 12.94 9.20 34.14
C ASP A 546 12.77 7.68 34.24
N LEU A 547 13.22 6.94 33.21
CA LEU A 547 13.13 5.48 33.11
C LEU A 547 14.04 4.75 34.10
N ASP A 548 15.01 5.43 34.73
CA ASP A 548 15.91 4.81 35.71
C ASP A 548 15.63 5.32 37.13
N ASP A 549 14.61 6.17 37.32
CA ASP A 549 14.08 6.51 38.64
C ASP A 549 13.13 5.41 39.14
N PRO A 550 13.30 4.88 40.37
CA PRO A 550 12.45 3.80 40.89
C PRO A 550 10.94 4.08 40.97
N LYS A 551 10.52 5.34 40.76
CA LYS A 551 9.11 5.75 40.79
C LYS A 551 8.60 6.23 39.43
N ASN A 552 9.40 6.14 38.36
CA ASN A 552 9.13 6.79 37.07
C ASN A 552 8.73 8.26 37.26
N THR A 553 9.48 9.01 38.06
CA THR A 553 9.15 10.41 38.35
C THR A 553 9.25 11.26 37.07
N MET A 554 8.26 12.13 36.85
CA MET A 554 8.23 13.07 35.72
C MET A 554 9.45 14.00 35.67
N VAL A 555 9.84 14.42 34.46
CA VAL A 555 10.97 15.32 34.18
C VAL A 555 10.58 16.42 33.19
N THR A 556 11.31 17.53 33.20
CA THR A 556 11.12 18.63 32.24
C THR A 556 12.24 18.62 31.20
N VAL A 557 12.04 17.94 30.07
CA VAL A 557 12.97 17.92 28.93
C VAL A 557 12.33 18.62 27.73
N ALA A 558 13.09 19.49 27.06
CA ALA A 558 12.58 20.34 26.00
C ALA A 558 13.21 20.01 24.65
N VAL A 559 12.36 19.63 23.68
CA VAL A 559 12.70 19.55 22.26
C VAL A 559 11.70 20.41 21.50
N ALA A 560 12.17 21.20 20.54
CA ALA A 560 11.28 22.14 19.87
C ALA A 560 10.26 21.44 18.95
N ARG A 561 10.66 20.41 18.19
CA ARG A 561 9.81 19.79 17.14
C ARG A 561 9.85 18.28 17.18
N GLY A 562 8.71 17.66 16.91
CA GLY A 562 8.58 16.23 16.67
C GLY A 562 9.00 15.87 15.24
N PHE A 563 8.05 15.36 14.47
CA PHE A 563 8.23 14.89 13.10
C PHE A 563 7.78 15.96 12.10
N LEU A 564 8.69 16.39 11.24
CA LEU A 564 8.41 17.23 10.07
C LEU A 564 8.43 16.34 8.83
N ILE A 565 7.30 16.26 8.13
CA ILE A 565 7.17 15.52 6.88
C ILE A 565 6.94 16.54 5.78
N GLU A 566 7.86 16.59 4.83
CA GLU A 566 7.77 17.44 3.64
C GLU A 566 7.77 16.65 2.33
N SER A 567 7.64 15.31 2.41
CA SER A 567 7.69 14.40 1.26
C SER A 567 6.68 14.79 0.17
N LYS A 568 7.12 15.59 -0.80
CA LYS A 568 6.20 16.28 -1.72
C LYS A 568 5.52 15.33 -2.68
N ASP A 569 6.28 14.39 -3.22
CA ASP A 569 5.79 13.46 -4.25
C ASP A 569 5.35 12.11 -3.66
N GLY A 570 5.75 11.81 -2.42
CA GLY A 570 5.60 10.49 -1.79
C GLY A 570 6.23 9.35 -2.64
N PRO A 571 5.73 8.11 -2.55
CA PRO A 571 4.77 7.64 -1.54
C PRO A 571 5.44 7.42 -0.17
N THR A 572 4.78 7.86 0.90
CA THR A 572 5.27 7.71 2.28
C THR A 572 4.25 6.96 3.14
N TRP A 573 4.72 6.00 3.95
CA TRP A 573 3.89 5.23 4.87
C TRP A 573 4.39 5.34 6.31
N LEU A 574 3.49 5.67 7.23
CA LEU A 574 3.73 5.74 8.68
C LEU A 574 2.82 4.73 9.41
N TYR A 575 3.29 3.51 9.63
CA TYR A 575 2.53 2.46 10.31
C TYR A 575 2.83 2.44 11.81
N GLY A 576 1.82 2.74 12.62
CA GLY A 576 1.92 2.73 14.08
C GLY A 576 3.03 3.63 14.63
N THR A 577 3.13 4.86 14.10
CA THR A 577 4.14 5.83 14.56
C THR A 577 3.60 6.72 15.67
N ALA A 578 4.46 7.11 16.60
CA ALA A 578 4.11 8.05 17.65
C ALA A 578 5.16 9.15 17.77
N SER A 579 4.73 10.40 18.02
CA SER A 579 5.61 11.52 18.35
C SER A 579 5.03 12.25 19.55
N GLU A 580 5.80 12.43 20.61
CA GLU A 580 5.27 12.92 21.88
C GLU A 580 6.18 13.97 22.53
N HIS A 581 5.53 14.92 23.22
CA HIS A 581 6.11 15.90 24.13
C HIS A 581 7.11 16.89 23.53
N SER A 582 7.02 17.14 22.22
CA SER A 582 7.72 18.27 21.58
C SER A 582 6.95 19.58 21.78
N ILE A 583 7.65 20.71 21.89
CA ILE A 583 7.07 21.99 22.33
C ILE A 583 6.18 22.65 21.26
N LEU A 584 6.54 22.57 19.98
CA LEU A 584 5.83 23.26 18.90
C LEU A 584 4.77 22.38 18.25
N TYR A 585 5.15 21.17 17.86
CA TYR A 585 4.27 20.19 17.25
C TYR A 585 4.83 18.78 17.40
N GLN A 586 3.93 17.80 17.40
CA GLN A 586 4.29 16.38 17.31
C GLN A 586 4.43 15.93 15.86
N TYR A 587 3.46 16.26 15.00
CA TYR A 587 3.54 16.08 13.55
C TYR A 587 3.28 17.39 12.82
N ASN A 588 4.05 17.64 11.77
CA ASN A 588 3.78 18.71 10.80
C ASN A 588 3.93 18.13 9.40
N PHE A 589 2.82 18.09 8.67
CA PHE A 589 2.75 17.69 7.27
C PHE A 589 2.65 18.96 6.43
N TYR A 590 3.77 19.32 5.81
CA TYR A 590 3.89 20.57 5.04
C TYR A 590 4.27 20.25 3.61
N ASN A 591 3.51 20.73 2.62
CA ASN A 591 3.79 20.49 1.20
C ASN A 591 4.04 18.99 0.90
N THR A 592 3.21 18.13 1.50
CA THR A 592 3.36 16.66 1.47
C THR A 592 2.32 16.04 0.55
N GLY A 593 2.73 15.07 -0.27
CA GLY A 593 1.85 14.39 -1.20
C GLY A 593 1.94 12.87 -1.11
N ASN A 594 0.84 12.17 -1.41
CA ASN A 594 0.78 10.70 -1.44
C ASN A 594 1.29 10.07 -0.14
N LEU A 595 0.57 10.29 0.96
CA LEU A 595 0.95 9.79 2.28
C LEU A 595 -0.17 8.95 2.91
N PHE A 596 0.22 7.83 3.50
CA PHE A 596 -0.60 7.04 4.40
C PHE A 596 0.03 7.04 5.81
N ALA A 597 -0.75 7.29 6.85
CA ALA A 597 -0.33 7.12 8.23
C ALA A 597 -1.43 6.46 9.06
N GLY A 598 -1.12 5.47 9.89
CA GLY A 598 -2.16 4.79 10.66
C GLY A 598 -1.63 3.78 11.69
N MET A 599 -2.11 3.77 12.94
CA MET A 599 -2.60 4.96 13.66
C MET A 599 -1.41 5.82 14.07
N ILE A 600 -1.55 7.15 13.96
CA ILE A 600 -0.62 8.08 14.62
C ILE A 600 -1.04 8.32 16.06
N GLN A 601 -0.08 8.54 16.96
CA GLN A 601 -0.38 8.88 18.36
C GLN A 601 0.52 10.02 18.86
N THR A 602 -0.04 10.91 19.70
CA THR A 602 0.64 12.10 20.22
C THR A 602 0.21 12.48 21.63
N GLU A 603 1.16 13.01 22.41
CA GLU A 603 0.89 13.72 23.66
C GLU A 603 1.58 15.08 23.71
N SER A 604 0.92 16.08 24.28
CA SER A 604 1.54 17.38 24.59
C SER A 604 2.53 17.27 25.77
N PRO A 605 3.61 18.08 25.83
CA PRO A 605 4.53 18.08 26.96
C PRO A 605 3.82 18.51 28.25
N TYR A 606 3.99 17.73 29.32
CA TYR A 606 3.20 17.89 30.56
C TYR A 606 3.44 19.20 31.31
N PHE A 607 4.55 19.88 31.04
CA PHE A 607 4.90 21.15 31.66
C PHE A 607 4.28 22.38 30.97
N GLN A 608 3.64 22.24 29.80
CA GLN A 608 3.09 23.38 29.06
C GLN A 608 1.92 24.06 29.78
N TYR A 609 1.85 25.38 29.67
CA TYR A 609 0.78 26.25 30.16
C TYR A 609 0.81 27.64 29.50
N THR A 610 -0.32 28.33 29.56
CA THR A 610 -0.71 29.47 28.71
C THR A 610 0.13 30.74 28.81
N ASP A 611 0.82 31.01 29.93
CA ASP A 611 1.49 32.31 30.16
C ASP A 611 3.04 32.27 30.20
N ALA A 612 3.68 31.09 30.31
CA ALA A 612 5.15 31.04 30.45
C ALA A 612 5.90 29.93 29.69
N THR A 613 5.21 29.08 28.92
CA THR A 613 5.86 28.08 28.05
C THR A 613 5.90 28.46 26.58
N SER A 614 5.71 29.75 26.27
CA SER A 614 6.03 30.36 24.97
C SER A 614 7.37 29.82 24.48
N SER A 615 7.41 29.29 23.25
CA SER A 615 8.61 28.65 22.71
C SER A 615 9.85 29.52 22.93
N PRO A 616 10.93 28.99 23.54
CA PRO A 616 12.18 29.73 23.62
C PRO A 616 12.68 30.07 22.21
N GLY A 617 13.14 31.31 22.03
CA GLY A 617 13.64 31.79 20.74
C GLY A 617 14.77 30.91 20.22
N PRO A 618 14.84 30.63 18.90
CA PRO A 618 14.36 31.45 17.78
C PRO A 618 12.96 31.12 17.22
N PHE A 619 12.15 30.29 17.87
CA PHE A 619 10.85 29.83 17.31
C PHE A 619 9.63 30.62 17.82
N ARG A 620 9.85 31.88 18.17
CA ARG A 620 8.83 32.76 18.75
C ARG A 620 7.83 33.28 17.71
N ASP A 621 8.21 33.26 16.44
CA ASP A 621 7.43 33.83 15.33
C ASP A 621 6.59 32.76 14.59
N SER A 622 6.65 31.49 15.02
CA SER A 622 5.94 30.36 14.41
C SER A 622 4.67 29.92 15.17
N LEU A 623 4.14 30.72 16.09
CA LEU A 623 2.94 30.40 16.85
C LEU A 623 2.00 31.61 16.95
N GLY A 624 0.70 31.35 16.81
CA GLY A 624 -0.38 32.34 16.83
C GLY A 624 -0.62 32.94 18.21
N LEU A 625 -1.11 34.19 18.21
CA LEU A 625 -1.44 34.94 19.43
C LEU A 625 -2.53 34.21 20.25
N GLN A 626 -2.27 34.02 21.56
CA GLN A 626 -3.14 33.50 22.64
C GLN A 626 -3.22 31.97 22.89
N CYS A 627 -2.38 31.11 22.28
CA CYS A 627 -2.43 29.64 22.49
C CYS A 627 -1.03 28.97 22.53
N ASP A 628 -0.36 28.94 23.69
CA ASP A 628 1.04 28.47 23.86
C ASP A 628 1.18 26.96 24.17
N PHE A 629 0.49 26.08 23.44
CA PHE A 629 0.64 24.61 23.54
C PHE A 629 1.11 23.99 22.22
N SER A 630 1.68 22.78 22.29
CA SER A 630 2.14 22.05 21.10
C SER A 630 0.98 21.54 20.25
N TRP A 631 1.07 21.68 18.93
CA TRP A 631 0.12 21.03 18.02
C TRP A 631 0.31 19.51 18.02
N ALA A 632 -0.78 18.75 18.01
CA ALA A 632 -0.71 17.31 17.80
C ALA A 632 -0.37 17.00 16.34
N ALA A 633 -1.10 17.61 15.40
CA ALA A 633 -0.80 17.56 13.98
C ALA A 633 -1.08 18.90 13.31
N MET A 634 -0.29 19.23 12.30
CA MET A 634 -0.52 20.38 11.42
C MET A 634 -0.54 19.90 9.97
N PHE A 635 -1.46 20.44 9.19
CA PHE A 635 -1.58 20.17 7.75
C PHE A 635 -1.53 21.49 6.99
N SER A 636 -0.69 21.56 5.96
CA SER A 636 -0.63 22.71 5.08
C SER A 636 -0.11 22.29 3.71
N GLN A 637 -0.82 22.69 2.66
CA GLN A 637 -0.45 22.40 1.28
C GLN A 637 -0.29 20.89 1.01
N VAL A 638 -1.12 20.05 1.64
CA VAL A 638 -1.00 18.59 1.45
C VAL A 638 -1.85 18.09 0.28
N SER A 639 -1.47 16.97 -0.32
CA SER A 639 -2.23 16.37 -1.43
C SER A 639 -2.33 14.84 -1.32
N ASN A 640 -3.54 14.29 -1.37
CA ASN A 640 -3.77 12.85 -1.26
C ASN A 640 -3.07 12.27 0.00
N VAL A 641 -3.54 12.74 1.16
CA VAL A 641 -3.03 12.36 2.48
C VAL A 641 -4.12 11.66 3.26
N THR A 642 -3.85 10.44 3.69
CA THR A 642 -4.75 9.63 4.52
C THR A 642 -4.13 9.40 5.90
N ILE A 643 -4.79 9.90 6.94
CA ILE A 643 -4.52 9.57 8.34
C ILE A 643 -5.55 8.54 8.80
N ALA A 644 -5.19 7.27 8.69
CA ALA A 644 -5.99 6.11 9.00
C ALA A 644 -5.95 5.74 10.49
N GLY A 645 -6.53 6.62 11.31
CA GLY A 645 -6.51 6.56 12.78
C GLY A 645 -5.56 7.58 13.38
N ALA A 646 -6.05 8.33 14.38
CA ALA A 646 -5.24 9.26 15.17
C ALA A 646 -5.67 9.28 16.65
N GLY A 647 -4.73 9.07 17.56
CA GLY A 647 -4.93 9.22 19.01
C GLY A 647 -4.16 10.42 19.55
N LEU A 648 -4.83 11.55 19.79
CA LEU A 648 -4.18 12.83 20.08
C LEU A 648 -4.58 13.38 21.46
N TYR A 649 -3.64 13.39 22.40
CA TYR A 649 -3.96 13.58 23.81
C TYR A 649 -3.28 14.81 24.44
N SER A 650 -4.02 15.49 25.31
CA SER A 650 -3.48 16.49 26.22
C SER A 650 -3.97 16.18 27.64
N TRP A 651 -3.04 15.96 28.56
CA TRP A 651 -3.34 15.43 29.90
C TRP A 651 -3.15 16.44 31.02
N PHE A 652 -2.39 17.52 30.79
CA PHE A 652 -1.90 18.38 31.86
C PHE A 652 -1.96 19.85 31.47
N ASP A 653 -2.20 20.68 32.47
CA ASP A 653 -1.83 22.09 32.50
C ASP A 653 -0.78 22.27 33.61
N ALA A 654 0.47 22.59 33.24
CA ALA A 654 1.60 22.73 34.16
C ALA A 654 1.77 21.57 35.17
N TYR A 655 1.68 20.31 34.69
CA TYR A 655 1.69 19.06 35.46
C TYR A 655 0.47 18.82 36.38
N ASP A 656 -0.56 19.65 36.33
CA ASP A 656 -1.83 19.41 37.00
C ASP A 656 -2.82 18.75 36.03
N GLN A 657 -3.23 17.52 36.37
CA GLN A 657 -4.23 16.76 35.62
C GLN A 657 -5.65 17.04 36.13
N SER A 658 -5.79 17.45 37.39
CA SER A 658 -7.06 17.45 38.13
C SER A 658 -8.01 18.57 37.73
N VAL A 659 -7.50 19.58 37.03
CA VAL A 659 -8.24 20.80 36.71
C VAL A 659 -8.89 20.76 35.33
N SER A 660 -8.35 19.97 34.39
CA SER A 660 -8.62 20.20 32.97
C SER A 660 -8.98 18.96 32.15
N VAL A 661 -8.58 17.74 32.54
CA VAL A 661 -8.89 16.52 31.77
C VAL A 661 -10.39 16.25 31.75
N ASP A 662 -11.04 16.30 32.91
CA ASP A 662 -12.48 16.05 33.02
C ASP A 662 -13.33 17.22 32.50
N ALA A 663 -12.77 18.42 32.46
CA ALA A 663 -13.39 19.59 31.84
C ALA A 663 -13.20 19.63 30.31
N GLN A 664 -12.35 18.75 29.76
CA GLN A 664 -11.96 18.68 28.36
C GLN A 664 -11.35 20.00 27.85
N ASP A 665 -10.47 20.61 28.65
CA ASP A 665 -9.88 21.94 28.37
C ASP A 665 -8.41 22.08 28.80
N CYS A 666 -7.64 20.98 28.83
CA CYS A 666 -6.18 21.02 29.06
C CYS A 666 -5.47 21.88 28.02
N GLN A 667 -5.98 21.84 26.80
CA GLN A 667 -5.43 22.55 25.65
C GLN A 667 -6.56 23.05 24.76
N GLN A 668 -6.39 24.23 24.16
CA GLN A 668 -7.42 24.80 23.30
C GLN A 668 -7.59 23.99 22.00
N ARG A 669 -6.50 23.62 21.30
CA ARG A 669 -6.55 23.07 19.93
C ARG A 669 -5.52 21.99 19.71
N LEU A 670 -5.87 20.89 19.03
CA LEU A 670 -4.94 19.79 18.73
C LEU A 670 -4.50 19.71 17.27
N ILE A 671 -5.43 19.77 16.32
CA ILE A 671 -5.13 19.79 14.88
C ILE A 671 -5.27 21.21 14.36
N PHE A 672 -4.27 21.67 13.60
CA PHE A 672 -4.39 22.87 12.79
C PHE A 672 -4.35 22.53 11.30
N ASP A 673 -5.47 22.76 10.63
CA ASP A 673 -5.53 22.83 9.19
C ASP A 673 -5.20 24.26 8.73
N GLN A 674 -4.08 24.44 8.03
CA GLN A 674 -3.63 25.74 7.55
C GLN A 674 -4.03 26.02 6.10
N GLY A 675 -4.87 25.16 5.51
CA GLY A 675 -5.41 25.31 4.18
C GLY A 675 -4.45 24.92 3.04
N GLY A 676 -5.01 24.97 1.82
CA GLY A 676 -4.34 24.60 0.59
C GLY A 676 -4.23 23.10 0.36
N ASN A 677 -5.10 22.29 0.99
CA ASN A 677 -5.01 20.84 0.94
C ASN A 677 -5.96 20.25 -0.11
N GLY A 678 -5.44 19.35 -0.96
CA GLY A 678 -6.27 18.52 -1.82
C GLY A 678 -6.39 17.10 -1.26
N GLU A 679 -7.59 16.56 -1.09
CA GLU A 679 -7.80 15.16 -0.68
C GLU A 679 -7.10 14.82 0.66
N LEU A 680 -7.32 15.63 1.69
CA LEU A 680 -6.87 15.32 3.06
C LEU A 680 -7.99 14.59 3.81
N TRP A 681 -7.70 13.39 4.30
CA TRP A 681 -8.63 12.56 5.05
C TRP A 681 -8.06 12.16 6.41
N VAL A 682 -8.81 12.44 7.48
CA VAL A 682 -8.51 11.99 8.84
C VAL A 682 -9.63 11.08 9.33
N PHE A 683 -9.27 9.82 9.52
CA PHE A 683 -10.16 8.75 9.98
C PHE A 683 -9.89 8.40 11.42
N ASN A 684 -10.95 7.96 12.11
CA ASN A 684 -10.89 7.44 13.48
C ASN A 684 -10.05 8.34 14.41
N LEU A 685 -10.35 9.64 14.38
CA LEU A 685 -9.67 10.65 15.18
C LEU A 685 -10.25 10.60 16.59
N VAL A 686 -9.40 10.33 17.58
CA VAL A 686 -9.74 10.28 18.99
C VAL A 686 -8.90 11.30 19.74
N THR A 687 -9.56 12.18 20.50
CA THR A 687 -8.89 13.23 21.28
C THR A 687 -9.23 13.18 22.76
N ILE A 688 -8.30 13.64 23.59
CA ILE A 688 -8.46 13.78 25.05
C ILE A 688 -7.95 15.16 25.49
N GLY A 689 -8.72 15.81 26.37
CA GLY A 689 -8.31 17.04 27.05
C GLY A 689 -8.24 18.30 26.17
N SER A 690 -8.85 18.28 24.98
CA SER A 690 -8.88 19.43 24.07
C SER A 690 -10.25 20.11 24.00
N VAL A 691 -10.30 21.43 23.82
CA VAL A 691 -11.56 22.13 23.49
C VAL A 691 -11.92 21.91 22.01
N GLU A 692 -10.96 22.13 21.12
CA GLU A 692 -11.08 22.03 19.66
C GLU A 692 -10.28 20.81 19.19
N MET A 693 -10.96 19.84 18.57
CA MET A 693 -10.31 18.67 17.95
C MET A 693 -9.55 19.11 16.70
N ILE A 694 -10.21 19.93 15.88
CA ILE A 694 -9.70 20.48 14.63
C ILE A 694 -10.09 21.96 14.58
N SER A 695 -9.14 22.78 14.16
CA SER A 695 -9.31 24.18 13.83
C SER A 695 -8.73 24.41 12.43
N ASP A 696 -9.39 25.19 11.59
CA ASP A 696 -8.86 25.60 10.29
C ASP A 696 -8.45 27.08 10.26
N ASP A 697 -7.84 27.52 9.15
CA ASP A 697 -7.42 28.91 8.91
C ASP A 697 -8.60 29.86 8.59
N SER A 698 -9.74 29.30 8.17
CA SER A 698 -11.00 30.02 7.94
C SER A 698 -11.72 30.40 9.24
N GLY A 699 -11.38 29.74 10.34
CA GLY A 699 -12.00 29.88 11.65
C GLY A 699 -13.11 28.86 11.94
N ALA A 700 -13.28 27.84 11.11
CA ALA A 700 -14.12 26.68 11.40
C ALA A 700 -13.47 25.79 12.46
N ILE A 701 -14.33 25.21 13.31
CA ILE A 701 -13.90 24.48 14.50
C ILE A 701 -14.78 23.24 14.66
N GLU A 702 -14.13 22.09 14.86
CA GLU A 702 -14.79 20.88 15.36
C GLU A 702 -14.51 20.72 16.86
N THR A 703 -15.54 20.91 17.69
CA THR A 703 -15.36 20.89 19.14
C THR A 703 -15.34 19.47 19.71
N ALA A 704 -14.51 19.23 20.72
CA ALA A 704 -14.44 17.93 21.38
C ALA A 704 -15.73 17.60 22.13
N LYS A 705 -16.33 18.61 22.78
CA LYS A 705 -17.51 18.44 23.64
C LYS A 705 -18.75 17.95 22.89
N GLU A 706 -18.91 18.35 21.62
CA GLU A 706 -19.99 17.87 20.76
C GLU A 706 -19.77 16.44 20.27
N ASN A 707 -18.51 15.98 20.28
CA ASN A 707 -18.07 14.67 19.82
C ASN A 707 -17.64 13.74 20.98
N THR A 708 -17.99 14.06 22.23
CA THR A 708 -17.65 13.24 23.40
C THR A 708 -18.37 11.90 23.36
N GLN A 709 -17.58 10.81 23.33
CA GLN A 709 -18.10 9.44 23.26
C GLN A 709 -18.16 8.77 24.63
N ALA A 710 -17.16 9.02 25.50
CA ALA A 710 -17.10 8.46 26.84
C ALA A 710 -18.13 9.06 27.81
N ASN A 711 -18.59 8.28 28.77
CA ASN A 711 -19.46 8.73 29.87
C ASN A 711 -18.74 8.80 31.24
N ALA A 712 -17.46 8.43 31.28
CA ALA A 712 -16.64 8.38 32.47
C ALA A 712 -15.21 8.81 32.11
N HIS A 713 -14.44 9.14 33.15
CA HIS A 713 -13.03 9.53 33.02
C HIS A 713 -12.18 8.43 32.34
N PRO A 714 -11.28 8.79 31.42
CA PRO A 714 -11.16 10.13 30.81
C PRO A 714 -12.28 10.37 29.80
N PHE A 715 -12.80 11.61 29.74
CA PHE A 715 -13.76 11.99 28.72
C PHE A 715 -13.05 12.18 27.37
N TRP A 716 -13.06 11.12 26.57
CA TRP A 716 -12.51 11.13 25.23
C TRP A 716 -13.60 11.40 24.18
N SER A 717 -13.19 12.08 23.12
CA SER A 717 -14.04 12.49 21.99
C SER A 717 -13.52 11.83 20.72
N ALA A 718 -14.41 11.51 19.79
CA ALA A 718 -14.01 10.84 18.56
C ALA A 718 -14.77 11.37 17.35
N LEU A 719 -14.12 11.38 16.19
CA LEU A 719 -14.67 11.66 14.88
C LEU A 719 -14.36 10.47 13.98
N ALA A 720 -15.37 9.87 13.36
CA ALA A 720 -15.13 8.74 12.46
C ALA A 720 -14.40 9.21 11.20
N VAL A 721 -14.87 10.28 10.55
CA VAL A 721 -14.24 10.85 9.36
C VAL A 721 -14.32 12.37 9.39
N TRP A 722 -13.19 13.00 9.08
CA TRP A 722 -13.08 14.41 8.70
C TRP A 722 -12.27 14.51 7.41
N GLY A 723 -12.66 15.42 6.51
CA GLY A 723 -11.93 15.64 5.26
C GLY A 723 -11.96 17.09 4.82
N ASP A 724 -10.88 17.51 4.16
CA ASP A 724 -10.72 18.80 3.50
C ASP A 724 -10.42 18.57 2.01
N GLU A 725 -11.32 19.08 1.18
CA GLU A 725 -11.27 19.04 -0.28
C GLU A 725 -11.10 20.45 -0.87
N SER A 726 -10.59 21.42 -0.08
CA SER A 726 -10.42 22.79 -0.56
C SER A 726 -9.38 22.87 -1.69
N ASP A 727 -9.84 23.21 -2.90
CA ASP A 727 -8.95 23.55 -4.02
C ASP A 727 -7.87 24.53 -3.53
N ALA A 728 -6.59 24.22 -3.79
CA ALA A 728 -5.50 25.10 -3.44
C ALA A 728 -5.80 26.51 -3.98
N LEU A 729 -5.97 27.48 -3.06
CA LEU A 729 -6.30 28.87 -3.37
C LEU A 729 -5.29 29.43 -4.37
N VAL A 730 -5.66 29.48 -5.65
CA VAL A 730 -5.00 30.33 -6.64
C VAL A 730 -5.40 31.75 -6.28
N LEU A 731 -4.45 32.55 -5.82
CA LEU A 731 -4.61 33.99 -5.58
C LEU A 731 -5.19 34.66 -6.83
N LEU A 732 -6.50 34.95 -6.81
CA LEU A 732 -7.16 35.82 -7.77
C LEU A 732 -7.05 37.25 -7.22
N CYS A 733 -6.16 38.06 -7.80
CA CYS A 733 -6.10 39.49 -7.51
C CYS A 733 -7.36 40.18 -8.06
N ASP A 734 -8.12 40.86 -7.20
CA ASP A 734 -9.22 41.74 -7.62
C ASP A 734 -8.69 43.12 -8.05
N GLU A 735 -9.44 43.87 -8.88
CA GLU A 735 -9.02 45.17 -9.47
C GLU A 735 -8.69 46.28 -8.45
N GLU A 736 -9.08 46.12 -7.18
CA GLU A 736 -8.78 47.07 -6.10
C GLU A 736 -7.61 46.63 -5.20
N ASP A 737 -6.97 45.49 -5.49
CA ASP A 737 -5.88 44.98 -4.68
C ASP A 737 -4.58 45.79 -4.90
N THR A 738 -3.96 46.19 -3.80
CA THR A 738 -2.75 47.04 -3.79
C THR A 738 -1.51 46.28 -3.34
N ASP A 739 -1.61 44.95 -3.21
CA ASP A 739 -0.45 44.10 -2.95
C ASP A 739 0.62 44.28 -4.05
N PRO A 740 1.91 44.41 -3.70
CA PRO A 740 3.01 44.52 -4.66
C PRO A 740 3.06 43.39 -5.69
N GLY A 741 2.49 42.21 -5.40
CA GLY A 741 2.35 41.09 -6.33
C GLY A 741 1.25 41.26 -7.38
N CYS A 742 0.24 42.11 -7.14
CA CYS A 742 -0.87 42.38 -8.06
C CYS A 742 -0.65 43.62 -8.95
N LEU A 743 0.51 44.29 -8.83
CA LEU A 743 0.85 45.49 -9.59
C LEU A 743 1.96 45.20 -10.62
N HIS A 744 1.63 44.44 -11.67
CA HIS A 744 2.48 44.33 -12.87
C HIS A 744 1.66 44.50 -14.14
N ASN A 745 2.04 45.46 -14.98
CA ASN A 745 1.38 45.74 -16.25
C ASN A 745 2.44 45.81 -17.34
N ASP A 746 2.66 44.70 -18.05
CA ASP A 746 3.41 44.66 -19.30
C ASP A 746 2.50 44.02 -20.37
N ALA A 747 2.15 44.79 -21.41
CA ALA A 747 1.26 44.35 -22.49
C ALA A 747 2.03 43.58 -23.58
N CYS A 748 1.45 42.51 -24.10
CA CYS A 748 2.04 41.65 -25.14
C CYS A 748 2.25 42.32 -26.51
N ASP A 749 3.38 42.06 -27.16
CA ASP A 749 3.67 42.51 -28.53
C ASP A 749 3.02 41.59 -29.58
N LEU A 750 1.77 41.89 -29.92
CA LEU A 750 0.97 41.11 -30.88
C LEU A 750 1.47 41.19 -32.34
N SER A 751 2.52 41.97 -32.63
CA SER A 751 3.11 42.05 -33.97
C SER A 751 4.13 40.93 -34.27
N LYS A 752 4.56 40.18 -33.25
CA LYS A 752 5.44 39.01 -33.40
C LYS A 752 4.66 37.78 -33.85
N ASP A 753 5.25 37.03 -34.76
CA ASP A 753 4.67 35.81 -35.33
C ASP A 753 5.70 34.67 -35.33
N PHE A 754 5.25 33.45 -35.01
CA PHE A 754 6.08 32.25 -34.95
C PHE A 754 5.51 31.17 -35.89
N ALA A 755 6.25 30.85 -36.94
CA ALA A 755 5.77 30.00 -38.04
C ALA A 755 5.39 28.56 -37.62
N ASP A 756 6.01 28.03 -36.56
CA ASP A 756 5.77 26.69 -36.04
C ASP A 756 6.22 26.57 -34.56
N MET A 757 5.95 25.39 -33.96
CA MET A 757 6.31 25.11 -32.57
C MET A 757 7.84 25.14 -32.33
N ASP A 758 8.67 24.88 -33.34
CA ASP A 758 10.13 24.92 -33.21
C ASP A 758 10.65 26.36 -33.15
N ALA A 759 10.13 27.24 -34.00
CA ALA A 759 10.40 28.67 -33.97
C ALA A 759 9.97 29.29 -32.62
N LEU A 760 8.85 28.81 -32.07
CA LEU A 760 8.34 29.26 -30.78
C LEU A 760 9.24 28.84 -29.61
N VAL A 761 9.66 27.56 -29.57
CA VAL A 761 10.60 27.05 -28.55
C VAL A 761 11.95 27.74 -28.65
N ALA A 762 12.45 28.02 -29.86
CA ALA A 762 13.70 28.76 -30.06
C ALA A 762 13.61 30.23 -29.58
N GLY A 763 12.44 30.85 -29.69
CA GLY A 763 12.16 32.22 -29.26
C GLY A 763 11.76 32.37 -27.78
N GLN A 764 11.50 31.27 -27.06
CA GLN A 764 10.86 31.25 -25.75
C GLN A 764 11.51 32.17 -24.71
N GLY A 765 12.84 32.34 -24.73
CA GLY A 765 13.57 33.20 -23.78
C GLY A 765 13.32 34.70 -23.96
N SER A 766 12.64 35.10 -25.03
CA SER A 766 12.30 36.48 -25.38
C SER A 766 10.80 36.78 -25.35
N ILE A 767 10.00 35.79 -24.93
CA ILE A 767 8.54 35.87 -24.83
C ILE A 767 8.18 36.12 -23.37
N PRO A 768 7.49 37.23 -23.03
CA PRO A 768 6.96 37.41 -21.69
C PRO A 768 6.02 36.25 -21.34
N PRO A 769 6.10 35.68 -20.13
CA PRO A 769 5.33 34.49 -19.75
C PRO A 769 3.82 34.61 -20.01
N GLU A 770 3.24 35.77 -19.72
CA GLU A 770 1.85 36.14 -19.95
C GLU A 770 1.45 36.15 -21.45
N CYS A 771 2.42 36.28 -22.35
CA CYS A 771 2.23 36.28 -23.80
C CYS A 771 2.43 34.92 -24.46
N ALA A 772 3.04 33.96 -23.76
CA ALA A 772 3.32 32.63 -24.29
C ALA A 772 2.07 31.91 -24.82
N PRO A 773 0.90 31.96 -24.15
CA PRO A 773 -0.29 31.28 -24.64
C PRO A 773 -0.81 31.81 -25.99
N TYR A 774 -0.71 33.13 -26.23
CA TYR A 774 -1.13 33.74 -27.50
C TYR A 774 -0.32 33.20 -28.68
N TYR A 775 1.00 33.11 -28.53
CA TYR A 775 1.88 32.62 -29.58
C TYR A 775 1.78 31.10 -29.79
N VAL A 776 1.49 30.33 -28.73
CA VAL A 776 1.21 28.88 -28.82
C VAL A 776 -0.02 28.59 -29.70
N VAL A 777 -1.12 29.31 -29.48
CA VAL A 777 -2.36 29.13 -30.28
C VAL A 777 -2.11 29.42 -31.77
N ASN A 778 -1.31 30.43 -32.08
CA ASN A 778 -0.94 30.73 -33.47
C ASN A 778 -0.12 29.61 -34.12
N ALA A 779 0.92 29.12 -33.42
CA ALA A 779 1.79 28.06 -33.93
C ALA A 779 1.02 26.74 -34.17
N MET A 780 0.03 26.42 -33.31
CA MET A 780 -0.85 25.27 -33.49
C MET A 780 -1.79 25.43 -34.70
N SER A 781 -2.33 26.63 -34.93
CA SER A 781 -3.14 26.93 -36.12
C SER A 781 -2.36 26.66 -37.41
N ASN A 782 -1.11 27.13 -37.49
CA ASN A 782 -0.22 26.90 -38.62
C ASN A 782 0.12 25.41 -38.82
N LEU A 783 0.26 24.66 -37.72
CA LEU A 783 0.51 23.21 -37.75
C LEU A 783 -0.68 22.43 -38.31
N LEU A 784 -1.90 22.78 -37.89
CA LEU A 784 -3.13 22.15 -38.37
C LEU A 784 -3.32 22.38 -39.88
N GLU A 785 -3.10 23.61 -40.36
CA GLU A 785 -3.20 23.96 -41.78
C GLU A 785 -2.24 23.13 -42.65
N ARG A 786 -0.97 23.01 -42.22
CA ARG A 786 0.03 22.19 -42.93
C ARG A 786 -0.33 20.70 -42.93
N SER A 787 -0.85 20.19 -41.82
CA SER A 787 -1.22 18.78 -41.69
C SER A 787 -2.40 18.42 -42.59
N LEU A 788 -3.41 19.29 -42.66
CA LEU A 788 -4.55 19.15 -43.57
C LEU A 788 -4.10 19.17 -45.05
N GLY A 789 -3.18 20.08 -45.41
CA GLY A 789 -2.63 20.16 -46.76
C GLY A 789 -1.78 18.95 -47.19
N ALA A 790 -1.24 18.19 -46.24
CA ALA A 790 -0.39 17.02 -46.51
C ALA A 790 -1.18 15.70 -46.70
N TYR A 791 -2.46 15.66 -46.32
CA TYR A 791 -3.28 14.44 -46.31
C TYR A 791 -3.41 13.75 -47.67
N ASP A 792 -3.75 14.51 -48.72
CA ASP A 792 -3.95 13.95 -50.07
C ASP A 792 -2.68 13.26 -50.61
N GLY A 793 -1.51 13.77 -50.24
CA GLY A 793 -0.21 13.18 -50.56
C GLY A 793 0.02 11.85 -49.86
N ALA A 794 -0.28 11.77 -48.57
CA ALA A 794 -0.15 10.56 -47.76
C ALA A 794 -1.12 9.45 -48.22
N ASN A 795 -2.36 9.80 -48.58
CA ASN A 795 -3.41 8.87 -49.01
C ASN A 795 -3.17 8.26 -50.41
N LYS A 796 -2.31 8.86 -51.24
CA LYS A 796 -2.10 8.42 -52.63
C LYS A 796 -1.47 7.01 -52.70
N GLY A 797 -2.23 6.02 -53.16
CA GLY A 797 -1.77 4.64 -53.38
C GLY A 797 -1.89 3.71 -52.17
N TYR A 798 -2.68 4.09 -51.16
CA TYR A 798 -2.87 3.33 -49.93
C TYR A 798 -3.81 2.12 -50.06
N ASP A 799 -4.65 2.07 -51.09
CA ASP A 799 -5.65 0.99 -51.27
C ASP A 799 -4.99 -0.41 -51.36
N ALA A 800 -3.79 -0.50 -51.95
CA ALA A 800 -3.01 -1.74 -52.02
C ALA A 800 -2.41 -2.18 -50.66
N VAL A 801 -2.16 -1.21 -49.77
CA VAL A 801 -1.67 -1.43 -48.40
C VAL A 801 -2.79 -2.05 -47.55
N TRP A 802 -4.03 -1.58 -47.73
CA TRP A 802 -5.22 -2.11 -47.05
C TRP A 802 -5.60 -3.53 -47.48
N GLU A 803 -5.44 -3.90 -48.76
CA GLU A 803 -5.69 -5.28 -49.19
C GLU A 803 -4.74 -6.30 -48.54
N TYR A 804 -3.48 -5.92 -48.31
CA TYR A 804 -2.50 -6.76 -47.62
C TYR A 804 -2.87 -6.98 -46.14
N TYR A 805 -3.34 -5.92 -45.49
CA TYR A 805 -3.91 -5.99 -44.14
C TYR A 805 -5.13 -6.92 -44.08
N ALA A 806 -6.07 -6.80 -45.01
CA ALA A 806 -7.23 -7.69 -45.07
C ALA A 806 -6.83 -9.18 -45.17
N GLN A 807 -5.69 -9.52 -45.79
CA GLN A 807 -5.23 -10.91 -45.91
C GLN A 807 -4.64 -11.48 -44.62
N GLY A 808 -3.83 -10.72 -43.88
CA GLY A 808 -3.24 -11.24 -42.64
C GLY A 808 -4.24 -11.30 -41.48
N PHE A 809 -5.19 -10.35 -41.41
CA PHE A 809 -6.25 -10.38 -40.39
C PHE A 809 -7.09 -11.68 -40.44
N ARG A 810 -7.35 -12.22 -41.64
CA ARG A 810 -8.05 -13.51 -41.79
C ARG A 810 -7.33 -14.67 -41.10
N GLY A 811 -6.00 -14.64 -41.01
CA GLY A 811 -5.23 -15.65 -40.30
C GLY A 811 -5.39 -15.58 -38.78
N SER A 812 -5.59 -14.38 -38.23
CA SER A 812 -5.77 -14.13 -36.80
C SER A 812 -7.14 -14.59 -36.30
N VAL A 813 -8.20 -14.40 -37.11
CA VAL A 813 -9.57 -14.84 -36.77
C VAL A 813 -9.64 -16.32 -36.40
N ASP A 814 -8.89 -17.20 -37.08
CA ASP A 814 -8.87 -18.63 -36.74
C ASP A 814 -8.35 -18.89 -35.32
N ALA A 815 -7.28 -18.20 -34.94
CA ALA A 815 -6.71 -18.33 -33.61
C ALA A 815 -7.66 -17.77 -32.54
N MET A 816 -8.44 -16.73 -32.85
CA MET A 816 -9.33 -16.07 -31.87
C MET A 816 -10.47 -17.01 -31.52
N ILE A 817 -11.08 -17.62 -32.53
CA ILE A 817 -12.16 -18.60 -32.37
C ILE A 817 -11.67 -19.79 -31.54
N ARG A 818 -10.44 -20.28 -31.78
CA ARG A 818 -9.86 -21.40 -31.01
C ARG A 818 -9.67 -21.05 -29.53
N LYS A 819 -9.14 -19.87 -29.21
CA LYS A 819 -8.94 -19.46 -27.82
C LYS A 819 -10.28 -19.14 -27.13
N PHE A 820 -11.25 -18.59 -27.87
CA PHE A 820 -12.60 -18.34 -27.37
C PHE A 820 -13.34 -19.62 -27.00
N THR A 821 -13.12 -20.69 -27.76
CA THR A 821 -13.73 -22.01 -27.55
C THR A 821 -12.76 -23.04 -26.97
N ALA A 822 -11.75 -22.58 -26.24
CA ALA A 822 -10.78 -23.48 -25.62
C ALA A 822 -11.42 -24.38 -24.55
N ASP A 823 -10.96 -25.62 -24.45
CA ASP A 823 -11.32 -26.50 -23.33
C ASP A 823 -10.74 -26.00 -22.00
N SER A 824 -11.17 -26.63 -20.90
CA SER A 824 -10.64 -26.30 -19.56
C SER A 824 -9.16 -26.67 -19.41
N THR A 825 -8.47 -25.92 -18.55
CA THR A 825 -7.06 -26.12 -18.20
C THR A 825 -6.88 -26.07 -16.67
N PRO A 826 -5.74 -26.51 -16.10
CA PRO A 826 -5.51 -26.46 -14.66
C PRO A 826 -5.68 -25.07 -14.04
N SER A 827 -5.32 -24.02 -14.78
CA SER A 827 -5.40 -22.61 -14.38
C SER A 827 -6.71 -21.93 -14.75
N ASN A 828 -7.50 -22.52 -15.66
CA ASN A 828 -8.81 -22.01 -16.04
C ASN A 828 -9.78 -23.18 -16.27
N ARG A 829 -10.46 -23.57 -15.18
CA ARG A 829 -11.39 -24.70 -15.18
C ARG A 829 -12.66 -24.47 -16.00
N ASN A 830 -12.97 -23.21 -16.31
CA ASN A 830 -14.16 -22.85 -17.09
C ASN A 830 -13.90 -22.85 -18.61
N GLY A 831 -12.66 -23.07 -19.05
CA GLY A 831 -12.28 -23.02 -20.46
C GLY A 831 -12.44 -21.62 -21.06
N GLY A 832 -12.41 -21.54 -22.39
CA GLY A 832 -12.68 -20.32 -23.12
C GLY A 832 -14.14 -19.87 -22.97
N PRO A 833 -14.42 -18.55 -22.95
CA PRO A 833 -15.76 -18.04 -22.64
C PRO A 833 -16.86 -18.49 -23.63
N GLY A 834 -16.49 -18.88 -24.85
CA GLY A 834 -17.39 -19.41 -25.87
C GLY A 834 -17.74 -20.88 -25.73
N ILE A 835 -17.00 -21.66 -24.94
CA ILE A 835 -17.20 -23.11 -24.84
C ILE A 835 -18.53 -23.46 -24.17
N ARG A 836 -19.05 -22.55 -23.31
CA ARG A 836 -20.36 -22.69 -22.62
C ARG A 836 -21.57 -22.79 -23.55
N TYR A 837 -21.41 -22.44 -24.83
CA TYR A 837 -22.46 -22.52 -25.84
C TYR A 837 -22.57 -23.90 -26.50
N PHE A 838 -21.75 -24.86 -26.08
CA PHE A 838 -21.72 -26.21 -26.61
C PHE A 838 -22.14 -27.25 -25.56
N ASP A 839 -22.77 -28.32 -26.03
CA ASP A 839 -22.82 -29.59 -25.33
C ASP A 839 -21.68 -30.49 -25.84
N CYS A 840 -20.96 -31.09 -24.91
CA CYS A 840 -19.80 -31.94 -25.15
C CYS A 840 -20.19 -33.39 -24.91
N THR A 841 -19.97 -34.26 -25.90
CA THR A 841 -20.08 -35.72 -25.75
C THR A 841 -18.68 -36.32 -25.79
N ILE A 842 -18.25 -36.95 -24.70
CA ILE A 842 -17.01 -37.73 -24.67
C ILE A 842 -17.32 -39.22 -24.85
N THR A 843 -16.58 -39.88 -25.73
CA THR A 843 -16.59 -41.33 -25.90
C THR A 843 -15.31 -41.92 -25.30
N LEU A 844 -15.44 -42.66 -24.21
CA LEU A 844 -14.37 -43.43 -23.56
C LEU A 844 -14.65 -44.92 -23.69
N ASP A 845 -13.76 -45.69 -24.32
CA ASP A 845 -13.89 -47.14 -24.52
C ASP A 845 -15.27 -47.58 -25.08
N GLY A 846 -15.87 -46.76 -25.94
CA GLY A 846 -17.18 -47.02 -26.57
C GLY A 846 -18.39 -46.60 -25.74
N THR A 847 -18.19 -45.94 -24.59
CA THR A 847 -19.25 -45.38 -23.76
C THR A 847 -19.31 -43.86 -23.91
N ASP A 848 -20.48 -43.35 -24.28
CA ASP A 848 -20.72 -41.92 -24.47
C ASP A 848 -21.25 -41.27 -23.18
N THR A 849 -20.65 -40.16 -22.78
CA THR A 849 -21.14 -39.28 -21.71
C THR A 849 -21.30 -37.87 -22.26
N THR A 850 -22.50 -37.29 -22.11
CA THR A 850 -22.81 -35.94 -22.59
C THR A 850 -23.09 -35.00 -21.43
N LYS A 851 -22.50 -33.81 -21.45
CA LYS A 851 -22.85 -32.69 -20.58
C LYS A 851 -22.61 -31.35 -21.27
N GLN A 852 -23.13 -30.27 -20.68
CA GLN A 852 -22.74 -28.93 -21.09
C GLN A 852 -21.22 -28.77 -20.92
N CYS A 853 -20.55 -28.27 -21.96
CA CYS A 853 -19.11 -28.02 -21.91
C CYS A 853 -18.75 -26.92 -20.88
N PRO A 854 -17.50 -26.90 -20.36
CA PRO A 854 -16.43 -27.86 -20.65
C PRO A 854 -16.47 -29.11 -19.74
N PHE A 855 -15.79 -30.18 -20.18
CA PHE A 855 -15.29 -31.19 -19.24
C PHE A 855 -14.12 -30.59 -18.45
N ASP A 856 -14.02 -30.89 -17.16
CA ASP A 856 -12.92 -30.47 -16.29
C ASP A 856 -11.63 -31.15 -16.74
N PHE A 857 -10.52 -30.41 -16.63
CA PHE A 857 -9.22 -30.86 -17.12
C PHE A 857 -8.84 -32.22 -16.52
N TYR A 858 -9.12 -32.45 -15.24
CA TYR A 858 -8.79 -33.70 -14.56
C TYR A 858 -9.71 -34.86 -14.98
N GLU A 859 -10.91 -34.58 -15.49
CA GLU A 859 -11.77 -35.63 -16.09
C GLU A 859 -11.16 -36.15 -17.40
N LEU A 860 -10.38 -35.34 -18.12
CA LEU A 860 -9.79 -35.69 -19.41
C LEU A 860 -8.32 -36.13 -19.29
N ALA A 861 -7.54 -35.52 -18.40
CA ALA A 861 -6.08 -35.63 -18.35
C ALA A 861 -5.55 -37.04 -18.04
N PHE A 862 -6.36 -37.91 -17.43
CA PHE A 862 -5.97 -39.28 -17.08
C PHE A 862 -6.39 -40.33 -18.12
N ASN A 863 -7.06 -39.94 -19.21
CA ASN A 863 -7.48 -40.85 -20.27
C ASN A 863 -6.43 -40.91 -21.39
N GLN A 864 -5.97 -42.12 -21.74
CA GLN A 864 -4.95 -42.30 -22.78
C GLN A 864 -5.46 -41.95 -24.18
N ALA A 865 -6.75 -42.15 -24.45
CA ALA A 865 -7.41 -41.72 -25.68
C ALA A 865 -8.92 -41.49 -25.44
N PHE A 866 -9.49 -40.53 -26.17
CA PHE A 866 -10.92 -40.25 -26.16
C PHE A 866 -11.36 -39.58 -27.47
N ASP A 867 -12.65 -39.65 -27.75
CA ASP A 867 -13.29 -38.84 -28.78
C ASP A 867 -14.18 -37.80 -28.10
N MET A 868 -14.13 -36.55 -28.57
CA MET A 868 -14.92 -35.44 -28.05
C MET A 868 -15.73 -34.83 -29.19
N LYS A 869 -17.05 -34.75 -29.04
CA LYS A 869 -17.94 -34.13 -30.02
C LYS A 869 -18.59 -32.88 -29.40
N TYR A 870 -18.42 -31.74 -30.06
CA TYR A 870 -19.06 -30.49 -29.70
C TYR A 870 -20.33 -30.30 -30.52
N THR A 871 -21.43 -30.02 -29.83
CA THR A 871 -22.72 -29.70 -30.44
C THR A 871 -23.15 -28.31 -29.98
N LEU A 872 -23.23 -27.36 -30.91
CA LEU A 872 -23.62 -25.98 -30.58
C LEU A 872 -25.09 -25.96 -30.14
N ARG A 873 -25.33 -25.61 -28.87
CA ARG A 873 -26.66 -25.64 -28.26
C ARG A 873 -27.39 -24.30 -28.36
N ASP A 874 -26.63 -23.21 -28.27
CA ASP A 874 -27.13 -21.83 -28.39
C ASP A 874 -26.30 -21.09 -29.42
N ALA A 875 -26.76 -21.16 -30.67
CA ALA A 875 -26.09 -20.52 -31.78
C ALA A 875 -26.20 -18.99 -31.72
N ASP A 876 -27.33 -18.45 -31.29
CA ASP A 876 -27.55 -17.02 -31.31
C ASP A 876 -26.72 -16.32 -30.22
N GLY A 877 -26.64 -16.91 -29.02
CA GLY A 877 -25.73 -16.45 -27.95
C GLY A 877 -24.26 -16.55 -28.36
N PHE A 878 -23.85 -17.67 -28.97
CA PHE A 878 -22.48 -17.86 -29.46
C PHE A 878 -22.06 -16.79 -30.46
N TYR A 879 -22.86 -16.56 -31.50
CA TYR A 879 -22.50 -15.57 -32.53
C TYR A 879 -22.65 -14.13 -32.05
N LYS A 880 -23.59 -13.86 -31.12
CA LYS A 880 -23.73 -12.54 -30.51
C LYS A 880 -22.51 -12.19 -29.68
N ASP A 881 -22.04 -13.10 -28.83
CA ASP A 881 -20.84 -12.87 -28.02
C ASP A 881 -19.58 -12.83 -28.88
N LEU A 882 -19.45 -13.70 -29.88
CA LEU A 882 -18.31 -13.70 -30.78
C LEU A 882 -18.19 -12.39 -31.57
N ASN A 883 -19.33 -11.86 -32.06
CA ASN A 883 -19.36 -10.58 -32.76
C ASN A 883 -19.11 -9.41 -31.80
N LYS A 884 -19.77 -9.39 -30.63
CA LYS A 884 -19.57 -8.32 -29.63
C LYS A 884 -18.12 -8.26 -29.14
N THR A 885 -17.48 -9.41 -28.95
CA THR A 885 -16.16 -9.49 -28.32
C THR A 885 -15.03 -9.27 -29.34
N PHE A 886 -15.19 -9.76 -30.58
CA PHE A 886 -14.09 -9.78 -31.55
C PHE A 886 -14.43 -9.19 -32.93
N GLY A 887 -15.65 -8.65 -33.12
CA GLY A 887 -16.12 -8.17 -34.42
C GLY A 887 -16.25 -9.27 -35.48
N ILE A 888 -16.26 -10.55 -35.08
CA ILE A 888 -16.33 -11.68 -36.00
C ILE A 888 -17.79 -11.97 -36.34
N ALA A 889 -18.16 -11.69 -37.59
CA ALA A 889 -19.50 -11.95 -38.09
C ALA A 889 -19.79 -13.46 -38.21
N LYS A 890 -21.07 -13.83 -38.02
CA LYS A 890 -21.55 -15.22 -38.09
C LYS A 890 -21.16 -15.93 -39.38
N ASP A 891 -21.19 -15.22 -40.50
CA ASP A 891 -20.87 -15.76 -41.81
C ASP A 891 -19.37 -16.03 -42.01
N TRP A 892 -18.49 -15.58 -41.10
CA TRP A 892 -17.05 -15.84 -41.14
C TRP A 892 -16.66 -17.19 -40.51
N VAL A 893 -17.57 -17.87 -39.81
CA VAL A 893 -17.30 -19.11 -39.06
C VAL A 893 -17.83 -20.35 -39.79
N ALA A 894 -17.10 -21.47 -39.68
CA ALA A 894 -17.48 -22.81 -40.14
C ALA A 894 -17.03 -23.88 -39.12
N PHE A 895 -17.54 -25.10 -39.21
CA PHE A 895 -17.26 -26.19 -38.26
C PHE A 895 -16.52 -27.34 -38.93
N TYR A 896 -15.55 -27.92 -38.24
CA TYR A 896 -14.66 -28.96 -38.76
C TYR A 896 -14.34 -30.02 -37.71
N ASP A 897 -13.77 -31.15 -38.16
CA ASP A 897 -13.28 -32.23 -37.31
C ASP A 897 -11.74 -32.24 -37.30
N LEU A 898 -11.14 -32.61 -36.16
CA LEU A 898 -9.70 -32.63 -35.92
C LEU A 898 -9.27 -33.95 -35.27
N ASP A 899 -8.32 -34.65 -35.87
CA ASP A 899 -7.74 -35.89 -35.32
C ASP A 899 -6.30 -35.66 -34.85
N ASN A 900 -6.09 -35.69 -33.53
CA ASN A 900 -4.78 -35.57 -32.89
C ASN A 900 -4.29 -36.90 -32.30
N SER A 901 -4.87 -38.04 -32.70
CA SER A 901 -4.51 -39.34 -32.15
C SER A 901 -3.33 -40.00 -32.89
N SER A 902 -2.58 -40.83 -32.17
CA SER A 902 -1.45 -41.63 -32.66
C SER A 902 -1.43 -43.01 -32.02
N ASN A 903 -0.88 -44.03 -32.68
CA ASN A 903 -0.75 -45.38 -32.10
C ASN A 903 0.62 -45.56 -31.43
N GLN A 904 0.64 -45.82 -30.12
CA GLN A 904 1.88 -46.08 -29.37
C GLN A 904 1.83 -47.40 -28.58
N CYS A 905 2.99 -48.03 -28.37
CA CYS A 905 3.14 -49.29 -27.64
C CYS A 905 4.08 -49.10 -26.43
N ILE A 906 3.64 -49.44 -25.22
CA ILE A 906 4.44 -49.26 -23.99
C ILE A 906 5.13 -50.57 -23.61
N GLY A 907 6.46 -50.55 -23.43
CA GLY A 907 7.27 -51.62 -22.82
C GLY A 907 7.77 -51.17 -21.44
N GLY A 908 7.55 -52.00 -20.41
CA GLY A 908 7.77 -51.62 -19.01
C GLY A 908 9.22 -51.59 -18.53
N GLY A 909 9.49 -50.70 -17.58
CA GLY A 909 10.62 -50.79 -16.64
C GLY A 909 11.27 -49.46 -16.26
N GLY A 910 11.19 -49.08 -14.99
CA GLY A 910 12.18 -48.26 -14.28
C GLY A 910 11.86 -46.77 -14.10
N GLY A 911 11.62 -46.36 -12.86
CA GLY A 911 11.40 -44.96 -12.48
C GLY A 911 12.65 -44.07 -12.55
N GLY A 912 12.41 -42.78 -12.61
CA GLY A 912 13.40 -41.71 -12.51
C GLY A 912 12.73 -40.36 -12.78
N GLY A 913 12.70 -39.48 -11.77
CA GLY A 913 12.10 -38.16 -11.88
C GLY A 913 12.78 -37.26 -12.91
N GLY A 914 12.02 -36.30 -13.44
CA GLY A 914 12.50 -35.23 -14.31
C GLY A 914 11.51 -34.07 -14.31
N HIS A 915 11.99 -32.90 -13.90
CA HIS A 915 11.31 -31.61 -13.76
C HIS A 915 10.38 -31.19 -14.93
N PRO A 916 9.34 -30.36 -14.66
CA PRO A 916 8.64 -29.62 -15.70
C PRO A 916 9.40 -28.32 -16.01
N GLY A 917 10.01 -28.25 -17.19
CA GLY A 917 10.60 -27.01 -17.70
C GLY A 917 11.28 -27.20 -19.04
N ASN A 918 10.59 -26.86 -20.13
CA ASN A 918 11.09 -25.97 -21.22
C ASN A 918 10.15 -25.96 -22.44
N GLY A 919 10.07 -24.78 -23.06
CA GLY A 919 9.11 -24.37 -24.08
C GLY A 919 9.20 -25.02 -25.48
N PRO A 920 8.36 -24.53 -26.42
CA PRO A 920 8.04 -25.22 -27.66
C PRO A 920 9.03 -24.93 -28.78
N SER A 921 9.35 -25.95 -29.59
CA SER A 921 10.07 -25.81 -30.87
C SER A 921 9.94 -27.09 -31.73
N PRO A 922 10.11 -27.02 -33.07
CA PRO A 922 8.99 -26.90 -34.00
C PRO A 922 8.73 -28.14 -34.86
N LEU A 923 7.50 -28.26 -35.35
CA LEU A 923 7.02 -29.27 -36.29
C LEU A 923 7.78 -29.24 -37.64
N ARG A 924 8.43 -30.35 -38.00
CA ARG A 924 8.86 -30.63 -39.37
C ARG A 924 7.79 -31.44 -40.11
N ARG A 925 7.28 -30.87 -41.21
CA ARG A 925 6.51 -31.57 -42.26
C ARG A 925 7.39 -32.63 -42.96
N ARG A 926 6.85 -33.82 -43.23
CA ARG A 926 7.07 -34.50 -44.52
C ARG A 926 6.01 -35.56 -44.86
N HIS A 927 5.76 -35.62 -46.16
CA HIS A 927 4.71 -36.31 -46.90
C HIS A 927 4.73 -37.85 -46.84
N VAL A 928 3.53 -38.37 -47.14
CA VAL A 928 3.06 -39.74 -47.37
C VAL A 928 3.81 -40.49 -48.48
N GLY A 929 3.93 -41.82 -48.33
CA GLY A 929 4.22 -42.78 -49.40
C GLY A 929 3.82 -44.22 -49.03
N ASN A 930 2.88 -44.76 -49.82
CA ASN A 930 2.24 -46.10 -49.87
C ASN A 930 3.06 -47.35 -49.46
N HIS A 931 2.40 -48.37 -48.87
CA HIS A 931 1.92 -49.59 -49.58
C HIS A 931 1.37 -50.67 -48.62
N GLN A 932 0.36 -51.39 -49.09
CA GLN A 932 -0.28 -52.60 -48.53
C GLN A 932 0.66 -53.82 -48.51
N GLU A 933 0.44 -54.79 -47.60
CA GLU A 933 -0.06 -56.16 -47.91
C GLU A 933 0.21 -57.20 -46.78
N ASN A 934 -0.86 -57.94 -46.46
CA ASN A 934 -1.02 -59.40 -46.36
C ASN A 934 -0.44 -60.28 -45.21
N GLN A 935 -1.39 -61.09 -44.70
CA GLN A 935 -1.40 -62.56 -44.50
C GLN A 935 -0.96 -63.20 -43.17
N ASP A 936 -1.97 -63.74 -42.47
CA ASP A 936 -2.25 -65.15 -42.12
C ASP A 936 -1.13 -66.02 -41.50
N ASP A 937 -1.37 -66.65 -40.34
CA ASP A 937 -1.68 -68.09 -40.23
C ASP A 937 -1.79 -68.65 -38.78
N GLU A 938 -2.45 -69.81 -38.73
CA GLU A 938 -3.05 -70.59 -37.64
C GLU A 938 -2.09 -71.33 -36.66
N GLY A 939 -2.63 -71.89 -35.56
CA GLY A 939 -2.06 -73.12 -34.95
C GLY A 939 -2.12 -73.27 -33.41
N ALA A 940 -2.67 -74.40 -32.95
CA ALA A 940 -3.11 -74.77 -31.59
C ALA A 940 -2.02 -75.27 -30.58
N GLY A 941 -2.40 -75.39 -29.29
CA GLY A 941 -1.76 -76.29 -28.31
C GLY A 941 -1.81 -75.86 -26.82
N GLN A 942 -2.45 -76.68 -25.96
CA GLN A 942 -2.46 -76.58 -24.48
C GLN A 942 -1.15 -77.07 -23.85
N GLU A 943 -0.64 -76.41 -22.79
CA GLU A 943 -0.46 -76.95 -21.41
C GLU A 943 0.43 -76.06 -20.50
N ASP A 944 -0.12 -75.85 -19.29
CA ASP A 944 0.50 -75.75 -17.95
C ASP A 944 1.33 -74.56 -17.42
N GLN A 945 1.28 -74.49 -16.08
CA GLN A 945 1.31 -73.32 -15.21
C GLN A 945 2.70 -72.78 -14.80
N ASN A 946 2.68 -71.49 -14.42
CA ASN A 946 3.63 -70.75 -13.57
C ASN A 946 5.08 -70.52 -14.06
N THR A 947 5.28 -69.38 -14.75
CA THR A 947 6.47 -68.50 -14.63
C THR A 947 6.10 -67.04 -14.95
N PRO A 948 6.66 -66.03 -14.25
CA PRO A 948 6.33 -64.62 -14.48
C PRO A 948 7.27 -63.97 -15.51
N SER A 949 6.98 -64.06 -16.81
CA SER A 949 7.44 -63.07 -17.81
C SER A 949 6.86 -63.30 -19.22
N LYS A 950 5.58 -62.98 -19.42
CA LYS A 950 5.07 -62.57 -20.73
C LYS A 950 4.24 -61.30 -20.54
N LEU A 951 4.92 -60.17 -20.38
CA LEU A 951 4.33 -58.86 -20.63
C LEU A 951 4.06 -58.76 -22.13
N GLN A 952 2.83 -59.07 -22.53
CA GLN A 952 2.28 -58.73 -23.84
C GLN A 952 2.45 -57.21 -24.05
N LYS A 953 3.13 -56.81 -25.13
CA LYS A 953 3.14 -55.43 -25.61
C LYS A 953 1.68 -55.02 -25.89
N ARG A 954 1.07 -54.20 -25.04
CA ARG A 954 -0.21 -53.55 -25.36
C ARG A 954 0.10 -52.31 -26.19
N CYS A 955 -0.20 -52.38 -27.48
CA CYS A 955 -0.27 -51.22 -28.36
C CYS A 955 -1.70 -50.68 -28.30
N GLY A 956 -1.85 -49.38 -28.03
CA GLY A 956 -3.14 -48.71 -27.94
C GLY A 956 -3.13 -47.37 -28.66
N ARG A 957 -4.31 -46.93 -29.11
CA ARG A 957 -4.51 -45.56 -29.57
C ARG A 957 -4.25 -44.62 -28.40
N THR A 958 -3.49 -43.56 -28.65
CA THR A 958 -3.15 -42.50 -27.70
C THR A 958 -3.50 -41.14 -28.31
N GLY A 959 -4.08 -40.23 -27.54
CA GLY A 959 -4.51 -38.91 -28.01
C GLY A 959 -5.98 -38.81 -28.39
N ALA A 960 -6.44 -37.59 -28.70
CA ALA A 960 -7.85 -37.25 -28.80
C ALA A 960 -8.31 -36.93 -30.23
N ARG A 961 -9.57 -37.23 -30.54
CA ARG A 961 -10.27 -36.73 -31.75
C ARG A 961 -11.37 -35.78 -31.33
N PHE A 962 -11.48 -34.66 -32.03
CA PHE A 962 -12.45 -33.62 -31.78
C PHE A 962 -13.35 -33.45 -33.00
N TYR A 963 -14.66 -33.41 -32.80
CA TYR A 963 -15.65 -33.28 -33.87
C TYR A 963 -16.50 -32.04 -33.67
N GLY A 964 -16.78 -31.30 -34.75
CA GLY A 964 -17.65 -30.12 -34.71
C GLY A 964 -17.05 -28.90 -34.01
N ILE A 965 -15.74 -28.65 -34.18
CA ILE A 965 -15.06 -27.46 -33.63
C ILE A 965 -15.22 -26.23 -34.56
N PRO A 966 -15.50 -25.02 -34.03
CA PRO A 966 -15.62 -23.82 -34.85
C PRO A 966 -14.24 -23.33 -35.33
N LYS A 967 -14.21 -22.77 -36.54
CA LYS A 967 -13.02 -22.30 -37.27
C LYS A 967 -13.39 -21.17 -38.24
N GLY A 968 -12.47 -20.26 -38.54
CA GLY A 968 -12.68 -19.27 -39.61
C GLY A 968 -12.82 -19.91 -41.01
N LYS A 969 -13.67 -19.34 -41.87
CA LYS A 969 -13.76 -19.70 -43.30
C LYS A 969 -12.52 -19.24 -44.06
N ASP A 970 -12.26 -19.90 -45.19
CA ASP A 970 -11.10 -19.59 -46.03
C ASP A 970 -11.22 -18.23 -46.79
N SER A 971 -12.41 -17.61 -46.88
CA SER A 971 -12.59 -16.29 -47.52
C SER A 971 -13.82 -15.49 -47.03
N TYR A 972 -13.64 -14.20 -46.71
CA TYR A 972 -14.67 -13.19 -46.38
C TYR A 972 -14.12 -11.74 -46.52
N ALA A 973 -14.99 -10.71 -46.59
CA ALA A 973 -14.58 -9.31 -46.80
C ALA A 973 -14.21 -8.60 -45.48
N VAL A 974 -13.11 -7.82 -45.49
CA VAL A 974 -12.66 -6.98 -44.37
C VAL A 974 -12.77 -5.51 -44.81
N PRO A 975 -13.42 -4.61 -44.05
CA PRO A 975 -13.63 -3.20 -44.44
C PRO A 975 -12.36 -2.35 -44.57
N ASN A 976 -12.45 -1.26 -45.35
CA ASN A 976 -11.35 -0.35 -45.66
C ASN A 976 -11.41 0.94 -44.79
N PRO A 977 -10.37 1.24 -44.00
CA PRO A 977 -10.26 2.43 -43.15
C PRO A 977 -10.45 3.79 -43.81
N LYS A 978 -10.09 3.91 -45.09
CA LYS A 978 -10.16 5.18 -45.85
C LYS A 978 -11.56 5.77 -45.86
N ASP A 979 -12.58 4.92 -45.80
CA ASP A 979 -13.98 5.33 -45.80
C ASP A 979 -14.39 6.02 -44.48
N ALA A 980 -13.70 5.72 -43.38
CA ALA A 980 -13.89 6.37 -42.09
C ALA A 980 -13.21 7.76 -42.06
N ILE A 981 -11.96 7.86 -42.52
CA ILE A 981 -11.19 9.11 -42.49
C ILE A 981 -11.85 10.21 -43.33
N ASN A 982 -12.41 9.86 -44.48
CA ASN A 982 -13.11 10.83 -45.34
C ASN A 982 -14.35 11.46 -44.67
N LYS A 983 -14.94 10.81 -43.66
CA LYS A 983 -16.10 11.35 -42.92
C LYS A 983 -15.70 12.40 -41.87
N VAL A 984 -14.43 12.42 -41.44
CA VAL A 984 -13.90 13.25 -40.35
C VAL A 984 -13.39 14.62 -40.81
N MET A 985 -12.93 14.73 -42.06
CA MET A 985 -12.29 15.94 -42.61
C MET A 985 -13.06 17.27 -42.39
N PRO A 986 -14.41 17.33 -42.47
CA PRO A 986 -15.16 18.56 -42.20
C PRO A 986 -15.02 19.09 -40.76
N GLN A 987 -14.86 18.21 -39.77
CA GLN A 987 -14.73 18.58 -38.36
C GLN A 987 -13.37 19.22 -38.06
N MET A 988 -12.31 18.81 -38.76
CA MET A 988 -10.97 19.40 -38.63
C MET A 988 -10.87 20.83 -39.20
N LEU A 989 -11.72 21.15 -40.18
CA LEU A 989 -11.85 22.52 -40.69
C LEU A 989 -12.55 23.44 -39.68
N ASP A 990 -13.45 22.91 -38.84
CA ASP A 990 -14.10 23.69 -37.78
C ASP A 990 -13.11 24.06 -36.66
N LEU A 991 -12.25 23.11 -36.25
CA LEU A 991 -11.19 23.36 -35.26
C LEU A 991 -10.23 24.50 -35.69
N GLN A 992 -9.94 24.61 -36.99
CA GLN A 992 -9.12 25.70 -37.53
C GLN A 992 -9.80 27.08 -37.33
N ILE A 993 -11.12 27.14 -37.48
CA ILE A 993 -11.91 28.36 -37.25
C ILE A 993 -11.91 28.70 -35.75
N GLN A 994 -11.98 27.70 -34.86
CA GLN A 994 -11.96 27.91 -33.42
C GLN A 994 -10.61 28.47 -32.92
N LEU A 995 -9.49 27.92 -33.39
CA LEU A 995 -8.14 28.43 -33.07
C LEU A 995 -7.97 29.90 -33.47
N ALA A 996 -8.41 30.26 -34.68
CA ALA A 996 -8.33 31.65 -35.17
C ALA A 996 -9.23 32.61 -34.35
N ALA A 997 -10.43 32.17 -33.96
CA ALA A 997 -11.35 32.97 -33.16
C ALA A 997 -10.81 33.25 -31.75
N ARG A 998 -10.19 32.26 -31.09
CA ARG A 998 -9.62 32.44 -29.73
C ARG A 998 -8.36 33.30 -29.75
N GLN A 999 -7.52 33.13 -30.76
CA GLN A 999 -6.39 34.03 -30.97
C GLN A 999 -6.84 35.49 -31.08
N ALA A 1000 -7.92 35.78 -31.81
CA ALA A 1000 -8.48 37.13 -31.94
C ALA A 1000 -9.04 37.68 -30.61
N GLN A 1001 -9.68 36.85 -29.79
CA GLN A 1001 -10.20 37.26 -28.48
C GLN A 1001 -9.09 37.54 -27.45
N MET A 1002 -8.05 36.70 -27.44
CA MET A 1002 -6.87 36.90 -26.58
C MET A 1002 -6.14 38.20 -26.94
N ALA A 1003 -6.07 38.55 -28.23
CA ALA A 1003 -5.46 39.79 -28.71
C ALA A 1003 -6.16 41.07 -28.22
N ILE A 1004 -7.48 41.02 -27.98
CA ILE A 1004 -8.27 42.18 -27.56
C ILE A 1004 -8.60 42.17 -26.06
N GLY A 1005 -8.11 41.18 -25.30
CA GLY A 1005 -8.35 41.05 -23.86
C GLY A 1005 -9.78 40.65 -23.48
N ASP A 1006 -10.57 40.16 -24.44
CA ASP A 1006 -12.02 39.86 -24.27
C ASP A 1006 -12.28 38.36 -24.03
N PHE A 1007 -11.23 37.60 -23.69
CA PHE A 1007 -11.37 36.17 -23.37
C PHE A 1007 -11.60 35.99 -21.87
N ASN A 1008 -12.83 35.64 -21.50
CA ASN A 1008 -13.22 35.33 -20.13
C ASN A 1008 -12.80 33.89 -19.76
N GLY A 1009 -11.50 33.68 -19.50
CA GLY A 1009 -10.88 32.39 -19.14
C GLY A 1009 -9.35 32.45 -19.17
N SER A 1010 -8.66 31.37 -18.75
CA SER A 1010 -7.19 31.29 -18.81
C SER A 1010 -6.70 31.13 -20.26
N ALA A 1011 -5.83 32.03 -20.68
CA ALA A 1011 -5.17 31.98 -21.97
C ALA A 1011 -4.34 30.68 -22.17
N SER A 1012 -3.72 30.18 -21.10
CA SER A 1012 -2.95 28.93 -21.09
C SER A 1012 -3.85 27.70 -21.29
N ASP A 1013 -5.06 27.73 -20.72
CA ASP A 1013 -6.03 26.63 -20.85
C ASP A 1013 -6.50 26.46 -22.30
N VAL A 1014 -6.61 27.54 -23.07
CA VAL A 1014 -6.90 27.46 -24.51
C VAL A 1014 -5.80 26.69 -25.26
N GLY A 1015 -4.54 26.98 -24.94
CA GLY A 1015 -3.38 26.30 -25.53
C GLY A 1015 -3.35 24.81 -25.20
N GLN A 1016 -3.60 24.46 -23.94
CA GLN A 1016 -3.64 23.07 -23.48
C GLN A 1016 -4.83 22.31 -24.09
N ALA A 1017 -6.05 22.86 -24.01
CA ALA A 1017 -7.28 22.21 -24.48
C ALA A 1017 -7.27 21.91 -25.99
N LEU A 1018 -6.78 22.84 -26.82
CA LEU A 1018 -6.83 22.69 -28.28
C LEU A 1018 -5.64 21.94 -28.88
N SER A 1019 -4.60 21.67 -28.09
CA SER A 1019 -3.36 21.03 -28.58
C SER A 1019 -3.54 19.61 -29.08
N LEU A 1020 -4.33 18.81 -28.36
CA LEU A 1020 -4.43 17.38 -28.56
C LEU A 1020 -5.01 17.00 -29.93
N PRO A 1021 -6.19 17.52 -30.36
CA PRO A 1021 -6.70 17.23 -31.70
C PRO A 1021 -5.76 17.71 -32.83
N VAL A 1022 -5.04 18.81 -32.65
CA VAL A 1022 -4.05 19.28 -33.64
C VAL A 1022 -2.88 18.31 -33.76
N PHE A 1023 -2.37 17.81 -32.63
CA PHE A 1023 -1.23 16.88 -32.61
C PHE A 1023 -1.60 15.49 -33.15
N MET A 1024 -2.81 15.02 -32.86
CA MET A 1024 -3.35 13.76 -33.40
C MET A 1024 -3.46 13.78 -34.92
N MET A 1025 -3.88 14.92 -35.50
CA MET A 1025 -3.92 15.08 -36.95
C MET A 1025 -2.51 15.03 -37.55
N ALA A 1026 -1.53 15.68 -36.92
CA ALA A 1026 -0.13 15.65 -37.37
C ALA A 1026 0.47 14.22 -37.33
N GLU A 1027 0.27 13.50 -36.22
CA GLU A 1027 0.73 12.10 -36.06
C GLU A 1027 0.08 11.16 -37.08
N SER A 1028 -1.21 11.34 -37.36
CA SER A 1028 -1.94 10.49 -38.31
C SER A 1028 -1.37 10.56 -39.73
N ILE A 1029 -0.95 11.75 -40.17
CA ILE A 1029 -0.28 11.92 -41.46
C ILE A 1029 1.07 11.19 -41.50
N GLU A 1030 1.80 11.17 -40.39
CA GLU A 1030 3.11 10.53 -40.33
C GLU A 1030 2.99 9.00 -40.29
N GLN A 1031 2.06 8.45 -39.50
CA GLN A 1031 1.80 7.01 -39.49
C GLN A 1031 1.33 6.48 -40.84
N MET A 1032 0.54 7.26 -41.58
CA MET A 1032 0.21 6.92 -42.97
C MET A 1032 1.48 6.79 -43.84
N LYS A 1033 2.45 7.70 -43.73
CA LYS A 1033 3.69 7.57 -44.52
C LYS A 1033 4.48 6.31 -44.12
N GLU A 1034 4.64 6.06 -42.82
CA GLU A 1034 5.41 4.93 -42.32
C GLU A 1034 4.81 3.57 -42.67
N ALA A 1035 3.48 3.40 -42.60
CA ALA A 1035 2.84 2.13 -42.92
C ALA A 1035 2.92 1.81 -44.42
N LYS A 1036 2.93 2.82 -45.30
CA LYS A 1036 3.20 2.66 -46.73
C LYS A 1036 4.63 2.19 -47.02
N GLU A 1037 5.61 2.72 -46.30
CA GLU A 1037 7.02 2.30 -46.40
C GLU A 1037 7.21 0.87 -45.88
N THR A 1038 6.61 0.56 -44.72
CA THR A 1038 6.62 -0.76 -44.09
C THR A 1038 6.03 -1.81 -45.03
N TRP A 1039 4.90 -1.52 -45.69
CA TRP A 1039 4.31 -2.42 -46.68
C TRP A 1039 5.23 -2.71 -47.88
N GLN A 1040 6.00 -1.73 -48.34
CA GLN A 1040 6.96 -1.94 -49.44
C GLN A 1040 8.11 -2.88 -49.04
N MET A 1041 8.47 -2.93 -47.75
CA MET A 1041 9.56 -3.77 -47.23
C MET A 1041 9.15 -5.22 -46.94
N ILE A 1042 7.91 -5.46 -46.48
CA ILE A 1042 7.50 -6.75 -45.87
C ILE A 1042 6.57 -7.59 -46.76
N LYS A 1043 6.54 -7.34 -48.08
CA LYS A 1043 5.60 -7.99 -49.03
C LYS A 1043 5.56 -9.54 -49.00
N ASN A 1044 6.47 -10.22 -48.30
CA ASN A 1044 6.55 -11.68 -48.14
C ASN A 1044 6.57 -12.22 -46.70
N GLN A 1045 6.38 -11.40 -45.65
CA GLN A 1045 6.34 -11.85 -44.24
C GLN A 1045 5.04 -11.39 -43.55
N LYS A 1046 4.36 -12.31 -42.87
CA LYS A 1046 3.16 -12.00 -42.09
C LYS A 1046 3.59 -11.46 -40.72
N ASP A 1047 3.99 -10.19 -40.65
CA ASP A 1047 4.42 -9.54 -39.41
C ASP A 1047 3.27 -8.86 -38.67
N LEU A 1048 3.13 -9.20 -37.37
CA LEU A 1048 2.17 -8.59 -36.45
C LEU A 1048 2.38 -7.07 -36.33
N GLU A 1049 3.63 -6.59 -36.42
CA GLU A 1049 4.00 -5.17 -36.34
C GLU A 1049 3.35 -4.31 -37.44
N PHE A 1050 3.14 -4.87 -38.64
CA PHE A 1050 2.42 -4.17 -39.71
C PHE A 1050 0.93 -4.00 -39.37
N PHE A 1051 0.32 -4.99 -38.71
CA PHE A 1051 -1.09 -4.94 -38.30
C PHE A 1051 -1.31 -3.90 -37.20
N GLU A 1052 -0.41 -3.82 -36.23
CA GLU A 1052 -0.44 -2.79 -35.17
C GLU A 1052 -0.32 -1.37 -35.75
N LYS A 1053 0.64 -1.11 -36.65
CA LYS A 1053 0.79 0.20 -37.29
C LYS A 1053 -0.44 0.62 -38.11
N MET A 1054 -1.06 -0.34 -38.79
CA MET A 1054 -2.25 -0.10 -39.61
C MET A 1054 -3.49 0.14 -38.74
N LEU A 1055 -3.60 -0.55 -37.61
CA LEU A 1055 -4.60 -0.25 -36.59
C LEU A 1055 -4.36 1.14 -35.99
N GLY A 1056 -3.13 1.53 -35.68
CA GLY A 1056 -2.80 2.87 -35.17
C GLY A 1056 -3.33 4.00 -36.07
N VAL A 1057 -3.13 3.86 -37.39
CA VAL A 1057 -3.71 4.79 -38.38
C VAL A 1057 -5.23 4.84 -38.30
N ILE A 1058 -5.92 3.72 -38.06
CA ILE A 1058 -7.39 3.66 -37.95
C ILE A 1058 -7.86 4.32 -36.65
N PHE A 1059 -7.21 3.97 -35.53
CA PHE A 1059 -7.61 4.34 -34.18
C PHE A 1059 -7.52 5.84 -33.92
N MET A 1060 -6.55 6.56 -34.50
CA MET A 1060 -6.44 8.01 -34.33
C MET A 1060 -7.58 8.83 -34.96
N PHE A 1061 -8.33 8.25 -35.90
CA PHE A 1061 -9.50 8.93 -36.49
C PHE A 1061 -10.83 8.53 -35.85
N LEU A 1062 -10.85 7.49 -35.00
CA LEU A 1062 -12.07 7.02 -34.33
C LEU A 1062 -12.73 8.07 -33.42
N PRO A 1063 -11.99 8.93 -32.69
CA PRO A 1063 -12.59 9.96 -31.85
C PRO A 1063 -13.43 10.99 -32.60
N PHE A 1064 -13.27 11.08 -33.92
CA PHE A 1064 -14.01 11.98 -34.79
C PHE A 1064 -15.18 11.31 -35.52
N LEU A 1065 -15.39 10.00 -35.30
CA LEU A 1065 -16.53 9.27 -35.82
C LEU A 1065 -17.67 9.28 -34.80
N ASP A 1066 -18.91 9.26 -35.28
CA ASP A 1066 -20.06 9.07 -34.40
C ASP A 1066 -19.91 7.75 -33.62
N ALA A 1067 -20.11 7.82 -32.29
CA ALA A 1067 -19.92 6.72 -31.34
C ALA A 1067 -20.77 5.45 -31.61
N LEU A 1068 -21.67 5.50 -32.59
CA LEU A 1068 -22.54 4.39 -33.01
C LEU A 1068 -22.33 3.97 -34.47
N SER A 1069 -21.26 4.42 -35.12
CA SER A 1069 -20.97 4.04 -36.50
C SER A 1069 -20.64 2.54 -36.59
N PRO A 1070 -21.23 1.78 -37.55
CA PRO A 1070 -20.94 0.36 -37.73
C PRO A 1070 -19.46 0.05 -37.97
N GLU A 1071 -18.71 1.03 -38.50
CA GLU A 1071 -17.28 0.94 -38.71
C GLU A 1071 -16.48 0.95 -37.40
N LEU A 1072 -16.86 1.80 -36.44
CA LEU A 1072 -16.21 1.89 -35.13
C LEU A 1072 -16.28 0.57 -34.36
N LEU A 1073 -17.50 0.01 -34.21
CA LEU A 1073 -17.74 -1.25 -33.51
C LEU A 1073 -16.97 -2.43 -34.11
N LEU A 1074 -16.74 -2.40 -35.42
CA LEU A 1074 -15.97 -3.43 -36.09
C LEU A 1074 -14.48 -3.32 -35.77
N PHE A 1075 -13.90 -2.11 -35.84
CA PHE A 1075 -12.48 -1.91 -35.59
C PHE A 1075 -12.10 -2.14 -34.13
N GLU A 1076 -12.97 -1.77 -33.18
CA GLU A 1076 -12.81 -2.10 -31.74
C GLU A 1076 -12.72 -3.61 -31.53
N GLY A 1077 -13.68 -4.36 -32.07
CA GLY A 1077 -13.69 -5.82 -31.98
C GLY A 1077 -12.44 -6.48 -32.59
N MET A 1078 -11.92 -5.93 -33.69
CA MET A 1078 -10.69 -6.42 -34.32
C MET A 1078 -9.46 -6.24 -33.42
N ALA A 1079 -9.36 -5.12 -32.70
CA ALA A 1079 -8.25 -4.85 -31.77
C ALA A 1079 -8.31 -5.75 -30.53
N THR A 1080 -9.48 -5.84 -29.89
CA THR A 1080 -9.70 -6.76 -28.76
C THR A 1080 -9.41 -8.21 -29.16
N GLY A 1081 -9.79 -8.60 -30.37
CA GLY A 1081 -9.47 -9.92 -30.92
C GLY A 1081 -7.97 -10.18 -31.06
N LEU A 1082 -7.18 -9.21 -31.53
CA LEU A 1082 -5.74 -9.39 -31.73
C LEU A 1082 -4.98 -9.45 -30.39
N ALA A 1083 -5.34 -8.61 -29.44
CA ALA A 1083 -4.78 -8.69 -28.10
C ALA A 1083 -5.17 -9.97 -27.36
N PHE A 1084 -6.38 -10.49 -27.63
CA PHE A 1084 -6.77 -11.80 -27.16
C PHE A 1084 -5.84 -12.91 -27.67
N LEU A 1085 -5.07 -12.75 -28.76
CA LEU A 1085 -4.19 -13.81 -29.31
C LEU A 1085 -2.77 -13.87 -28.76
N GLY A 1086 -2.24 -12.81 -28.18
CA GLY A 1086 -0.86 -12.77 -27.67
C GLY A 1086 -0.62 -11.56 -26.78
N ASN A 1087 0.32 -11.67 -25.83
CA ASN A 1087 0.69 -10.59 -24.89
C ASN A 1087 1.49 -9.44 -25.56
N THR A 1088 1.26 -9.16 -26.84
CA THR A 1088 1.88 -8.06 -27.58
C THR A 1088 0.81 -7.42 -28.48
N ALA A 1089 0.25 -6.31 -27.98
CA ALA A 1089 -0.19 -5.10 -28.68
C ALA A 1089 -0.82 -4.10 -27.66
N LEU A 1090 -0.08 -3.78 -26.59
CA LEU A 1090 -0.53 -3.07 -25.39
C LEU A 1090 -0.74 -1.55 -25.52
N ALA A 1091 -0.55 -0.94 -26.69
CA ALA A 1091 -0.70 0.51 -26.83
C ALA A 1091 -2.08 0.92 -27.39
N ILE A 1092 -2.59 0.14 -28.35
CA ILE A 1092 -3.81 0.49 -29.08
C ILE A 1092 -5.06 -0.01 -28.34
N GLN A 1093 -5.00 -1.21 -27.76
CA GLN A 1093 -6.11 -1.76 -26.98
C GLN A 1093 -6.31 -0.97 -25.67
N ASP A 1094 -5.24 -0.48 -25.03
CA ASP A 1094 -5.33 0.43 -23.85
C ASP A 1094 -6.12 1.70 -24.20
N ILE A 1095 -5.86 2.32 -25.36
CA ILE A 1095 -6.58 3.53 -25.83
C ILE A 1095 -8.08 3.26 -26.09
N VAL A 1096 -8.44 2.00 -26.40
CA VAL A 1096 -9.78 1.58 -26.84
C VAL A 1096 -10.61 0.99 -25.70
N GLU A 1097 -9.99 0.19 -24.83
CA GLU A 1097 -10.62 -0.45 -23.67
C GLU A 1097 -10.58 0.44 -22.43
N HIS A 1098 -9.62 1.37 -22.39
CA HIS A 1098 -9.51 2.44 -21.39
C HIS A 1098 -9.36 3.81 -22.08
N PRO A 1099 -10.40 4.32 -22.77
CA PRO A 1099 -10.48 5.74 -23.08
C PRO A 1099 -10.79 6.50 -21.78
N GLU A 1100 -9.98 6.32 -20.73
CA GLU A 1100 -10.14 7.06 -19.47
C GLU A 1100 -10.31 8.52 -19.85
N ASN A 1101 -11.43 9.06 -19.38
CA ASN A 1101 -12.27 9.94 -20.16
C ASN A 1101 -11.52 11.16 -20.73
N ALA A 1102 -10.39 11.59 -20.16
CA ALA A 1102 -9.53 12.68 -20.59
C ALA A 1102 -9.33 12.87 -22.12
N PHE A 1103 -8.98 11.84 -22.91
CA PHE A 1103 -8.80 12.04 -24.38
C PHE A 1103 -10.13 12.37 -25.06
N MET A 1104 -11.18 11.59 -24.76
CA MET A 1104 -12.52 11.76 -25.32
C MET A 1104 -13.30 12.91 -24.67
N ASP A 1105 -12.92 13.34 -23.47
CA ASP A 1105 -13.42 14.48 -22.73
C ASP A 1105 -12.81 15.75 -23.30
N VAL A 1106 -11.49 15.81 -23.47
CA VAL A 1106 -10.83 16.93 -24.16
C VAL A 1106 -11.46 17.11 -25.54
N LEU A 1107 -11.60 16.03 -26.31
CA LEU A 1107 -12.20 16.09 -27.64
C LEU A 1107 -13.71 16.36 -27.60
N GLY A 1108 -14.46 15.75 -26.69
CA GLY A 1108 -15.90 15.93 -26.53
C GLY A 1108 -16.24 17.36 -26.08
N ILE A 1109 -15.47 17.92 -25.15
CA ILE A 1109 -15.62 19.30 -24.65
C ILE A 1109 -15.23 20.32 -25.72
N VAL A 1110 -14.16 20.06 -26.48
CA VAL A 1110 -13.72 20.96 -27.56
C VAL A 1110 -14.68 20.92 -28.76
N MET A 1111 -15.24 19.75 -29.07
CA MET A 1111 -16.12 19.55 -30.23
C MET A 1111 -17.61 19.80 -29.94
N ASP A 1112 -18.03 19.85 -28.66
CA ASP A 1112 -19.38 20.31 -28.29
C ASP A 1112 -19.51 21.82 -28.51
N GLY A 1113 -20.18 22.20 -29.60
CA GLY A 1113 -20.37 23.59 -30.03
C GLY A 1113 -21.16 24.48 -29.06
N ALA A 1114 -21.80 23.91 -28.03
CA ALA A 1114 -22.51 24.64 -26.98
C ALA A 1114 -21.63 24.96 -25.75
N PHE A 1115 -20.56 24.21 -25.51
CA PHE A 1115 -19.69 24.31 -24.32
C PHE A 1115 -18.32 24.97 -24.58
N SER A 1116 -17.76 24.84 -25.79
CA SER A 1116 -16.45 25.42 -26.23
C SER A 1116 -16.38 26.95 -26.35
N ARG A 1117 -17.37 27.67 -25.79
CA ARG A 1117 -17.54 29.13 -25.92
C ARG A 1117 -17.23 29.94 -24.65
N THR A 1118 -17.04 29.29 -23.50
CA THR A 1118 -16.79 29.94 -22.20
C THR A 1118 -15.44 29.50 -21.61
N GLY A 1119 -14.81 30.33 -20.78
CA GLY A 1119 -13.53 29.98 -20.15
C GLY A 1119 -13.55 28.70 -19.32
N ASN A 1120 -14.69 28.39 -18.69
CA ASN A 1120 -14.85 27.16 -17.91
C ASN A 1120 -14.74 25.90 -18.77
N GLY A 1121 -15.27 25.90 -20.00
CA GLY A 1121 -15.13 24.76 -20.92
C GLY A 1121 -13.67 24.49 -21.29
N TYR A 1122 -12.88 25.55 -21.52
CA TYR A 1122 -11.44 25.42 -21.77
C TYR A 1122 -10.67 24.98 -20.54
N LYS A 1123 -11.06 25.46 -19.35
CA LYS A 1123 -10.46 25.02 -18.08
C LYS A 1123 -10.65 23.52 -17.88
N THR A 1124 -11.89 23.01 -18.00
CA THR A 1124 -12.17 21.57 -17.87
C THR A 1124 -11.41 20.73 -18.90
N ALA A 1125 -11.35 21.17 -20.16
CA ALA A 1125 -10.56 20.48 -21.18
C ALA A 1125 -9.04 20.57 -20.91
N ALA A 1126 -8.54 21.69 -20.39
CA ALA A 1126 -7.13 21.84 -20.05
C ALA A 1126 -6.73 21.02 -18.82
N ASP A 1127 -7.60 20.92 -17.82
CA ASP A 1127 -7.42 20.07 -16.63
C ASP A 1127 -7.39 18.59 -17.03
N ALA A 1128 -8.35 18.16 -17.85
CA ALA A 1128 -8.35 16.83 -18.44
C ALA A 1128 -7.06 16.56 -19.24
N ARG A 1129 -6.58 17.54 -20.01
CA ARG A 1129 -5.32 17.44 -20.77
C ARG A 1129 -4.09 17.35 -19.87
N ARG A 1130 -4.03 18.11 -18.79
CA ARG A 1130 -2.93 18.11 -17.81
C ARG A 1130 -2.90 16.83 -16.98
N GLY A 1131 -4.06 16.23 -16.73
CA GLY A 1131 -4.19 14.94 -16.04
C GLY A 1131 -3.72 13.74 -16.88
N MET A 1132 -3.43 13.93 -18.18
CA MET A 1132 -2.92 12.84 -19.03
C MET A 1132 -1.49 12.46 -18.65
N SER A 1133 -1.27 11.17 -18.39
CA SER A 1133 0.06 10.66 -18.04
C SER A 1133 1.05 10.78 -19.21
N SER A 1134 2.33 10.97 -18.88
CA SER A 1134 3.41 11.01 -19.88
C SER A 1134 3.53 9.69 -20.66
N ASP A 1135 3.24 8.56 -20.01
CA ASP A 1135 3.16 7.25 -20.67
C ASP A 1135 2.01 7.18 -21.69
N LEU A 1136 0.85 7.75 -21.37
CA LEU A 1136 -0.28 7.83 -22.29
C LEU A 1136 0.05 8.72 -23.49
N ILE A 1137 0.69 9.88 -23.28
CA ILE A 1137 1.13 10.78 -24.37
C ILE A 1137 2.16 10.09 -25.26
N LYS A 1138 3.13 9.39 -24.67
CA LYS A 1138 4.17 8.63 -25.39
C LYS A 1138 3.60 7.45 -26.18
N LYS A 1139 2.62 6.74 -25.62
CA LYS A 1139 1.90 5.65 -26.30
C LYS A 1139 1.05 6.16 -27.48
N SER A 1140 0.66 7.44 -27.46
CA SER A 1140 -0.25 8.03 -28.47
C SER A 1140 0.44 8.39 -29.79
N GLY A 1141 1.77 8.46 -29.82
CA GLY A 1141 2.54 8.68 -31.05
C GLY A 1141 3.77 9.55 -30.86
N LYS A 1142 4.81 9.32 -31.67
CA LYS A 1142 6.09 10.03 -31.55
C LYS A 1142 5.97 11.52 -31.85
N THR A 1143 5.11 11.89 -32.80
CA THR A 1143 4.86 13.29 -33.15
C THR A 1143 4.08 13.98 -32.03
N ILE A 1144 3.14 13.29 -31.39
CA ILE A 1144 2.40 13.83 -30.23
C ILE A 1144 3.36 14.06 -29.05
N GLU A 1145 4.20 13.08 -28.71
CA GLU A 1145 5.21 13.21 -27.65
C GLU A 1145 6.15 14.41 -27.90
N GLN A 1146 6.63 14.57 -29.14
CA GLN A 1146 7.53 15.67 -29.50
C GLN A 1146 6.83 17.04 -29.43
N LEU A 1147 5.61 17.16 -29.95
CA LEU A 1147 4.87 18.41 -29.96
C LEU A 1147 4.37 18.79 -28.56
N ASP A 1148 4.00 17.81 -27.74
CA ASP A 1148 3.65 18.02 -26.34
C ASP A 1148 4.85 18.51 -25.54
N GLY A 1149 6.03 17.89 -25.69
CA GLY A 1149 7.24 18.39 -25.04
C GLY A 1149 7.51 19.86 -25.34
N LYS A 1150 7.34 20.26 -26.63
CA LYS A 1150 7.47 21.66 -27.06
C LYS A 1150 6.39 22.57 -26.45
N LEU A 1151 5.16 22.09 -26.33
CA LEU A 1151 4.05 22.81 -25.70
C LEU A 1151 4.34 23.06 -24.22
N GLN A 1152 4.75 22.03 -23.49
CA GLN A 1152 5.06 22.13 -22.06
C GLN A 1152 6.31 22.99 -21.81
N ASP A 1153 7.33 22.95 -22.69
CA ASP A 1153 8.51 23.82 -22.58
C ASP A 1153 8.14 25.33 -22.64
N VAL A 1154 7.14 25.68 -23.46
CA VAL A 1154 6.70 27.06 -23.66
C VAL A 1154 5.68 27.51 -22.60
N LEU A 1155 4.69 26.67 -22.27
CA LEU A 1155 3.64 27.02 -21.29
C LEU A 1155 4.05 26.76 -19.83
N GLY A 1156 4.89 25.75 -19.57
CA GLY A 1156 5.27 25.33 -18.22
C GLY A 1156 6.06 26.38 -17.43
N LYS A 1157 6.74 27.32 -18.11
CA LYS A 1157 7.41 28.46 -17.47
C LYS A 1157 6.49 29.65 -17.18
N ALA A 1158 5.33 29.71 -17.83
CA ALA A 1158 4.30 30.72 -17.54
C ALA A 1158 3.46 30.37 -16.31
N CYS A 1159 3.40 29.09 -15.93
CA CYS A 1159 2.71 28.60 -14.73
C CYS A 1159 3.62 28.47 -13.48
N ALA A 1160 4.88 28.91 -13.57
CA ALA A 1160 5.89 28.76 -12.50
C ALA A 1160 6.14 30.03 -11.68
N LYS A 1161 5.24 31.03 -11.74
CA LYS A 1161 5.30 32.24 -10.93
C LYS A 1161 3.94 32.57 -10.34
#